data_AF-A0A951WB34-F1
#
_entry.id   AF-A0A951WB34-F1
#
_cell.length_a   1.000
_cell.length_b   1.000
_cell.length_c   1.000
_cell.angle_alpha   90.00
_cell.angle_beta   90.00
_cell.angle_gamma   90.00
#
_symmetry.space_group_name_H-M   'P 1'
#
loop_
_entity.id
_entity.type
_entity.pdbx_description
1 polymer ?
#
loop_
_entity_poly.entity_id
_entity_poly.type
_entity_poly.pdbx_seq_one_letter_code
_entity_poly.pdbx_strand_id
1 'polypeptide(L)'
;MTKLKLSVLSLLLYGGFLFAQKSGGMWIPTELNEVEMKQMGMKISAADIFNPNAPSIKDAVAHFGGGCTSEVISPEGLLLTNHHCGFGQIQKHSSLENDYIKDGFWAKNHSEELPNPGLTATFIVDIRDVTDGILQGTDDDMDEQKRQDIVKDNIDIISANTVKESYQDVFIRPFYKGNKYYLFITETYRDVRLVGAPPSAIGNFGMDTDNWSWPRHVGDFSLFRIYADKDNKPAEYSADNVPYTPKHYLPVNSKGIKEGDFTFVFGFPGTTNEYLPSSAIEQILEVTNPTKIGIRDVALKILMSKMKVDDATRIKYASKYARISNYHKKWTGESLGLVKSNAVQKKKDYEAEFTQRISQNPELESKYGSLLSEFDELYKESGKYEKAENYFNEAIYGNSETFRVALLMNNLLKSYGSTNFNSLKERYQNYLSGLYKDYDPDLDQEVSLALIDLYKKEMPKEFQPADGINITGDTFKNSFVTGKANINGVSIIGNTAKAFENEIELLNALQSDPLVQQISKIEEVYGEKVSPIYTGIQSRLSNLQRKYMKAQMEVFPDKLFFPDANSTLRVTYGKVDGYQPSDKPTRYEPITYLDEAMKKYIPGDYEFDLPQKLMDLEAKKDFGPYGVGKGKKARMPIDFIATNHTTGGNSGSPVLDKDGNLIGLNFDRVWEGTMSDLNYDPEICRNIMVDARYILFIIDKFADAGYLLNEMTIIR
;
A
#
# COMPACT_ATOMS: atom_id res chain seq x y z
N MET A 1 -44.16 45.45 -22.96
CA MET A 1 -43.43 45.00 -21.76
C MET A 1 -43.40 43.47 -21.71
N THR A 2 -42.65 42.82 -22.61
CA THR A 2 -42.56 41.35 -22.67
C THR A 2 -41.50 41.02 -23.71
N LYS A 3 -40.24 40.83 -23.27
CA LYS A 3 -39.12 40.14 -23.96
C LYS A 3 -37.74 40.40 -23.35
N LEU A 4 -37.64 41.19 -22.26
CA LEU A 4 -36.36 41.49 -21.60
C LEU A 4 -36.20 40.86 -20.20
N LYS A 5 -36.93 39.77 -19.89
CA LYS A 5 -36.84 39.06 -18.59
C LYS A 5 -36.50 37.56 -18.68
N LEU A 6 -36.31 37.01 -19.89
CA LEU A 6 -35.98 35.58 -20.04
C LEU A 6 -34.48 35.29 -20.23
N SER A 7 -33.64 36.29 -20.51
CA SER A 7 -32.20 36.08 -20.77
C SER A 7 -31.33 36.15 -19.51
N VAL A 8 -31.88 36.58 -18.37
CA VAL A 8 -31.15 36.65 -17.09
C VAL A 8 -31.42 35.42 -16.20
N LEU A 9 -32.45 34.63 -16.51
CA LEU A 9 -32.75 33.39 -15.77
C LEU A 9 -32.00 32.16 -16.32
N SER A 10 -31.43 32.25 -17.53
CA SER A 10 -30.62 31.18 -18.13
C SER A 10 -29.11 31.30 -17.82
N LEU A 11 -28.66 32.41 -17.21
CA LEU A 11 -27.28 32.57 -16.73
C LEU A 11 -27.11 32.26 -15.23
N LEU A 12 -28.19 31.95 -14.51
CA LEU A 12 -28.18 31.60 -13.08
C LEU A 12 -28.32 30.10 -12.79
N LEU A 13 -28.33 29.25 -13.82
CA LEU A 13 -28.47 27.78 -13.70
C LEU A 13 -27.25 26.98 -14.20
N TYR A 14 -26.14 27.65 -14.52
CA TYR A 14 -24.83 27.05 -14.83
C TYR A 14 -23.74 27.50 -13.83
N GLY A 15 -24.14 27.81 -12.60
CA GLY A 15 -23.26 28.23 -11.50
C GLY A 15 -22.96 27.13 -10.47
N GLY A 16 -23.31 25.87 -10.76
CA GLY A 16 -22.79 24.74 -10.01
C GLY A 16 -21.37 24.47 -10.45
N PHE A 17 -20.41 25.32 -10.07
CA PHE A 17 -19.03 24.87 -10.03
C PHE A 17 -19.04 23.67 -9.08
N LEU A 18 -18.90 22.47 -9.64
CA LEU A 18 -18.61 21.26 -8.89
C LEU A 18 -17.26 21.53 -8.24
N PHE A 19 -17.26 22.02 -7.00
CA PHE A 19 -16.08 22.10 -6.17
C PHE A 19 -15.64 20.66 -5.90
N ALA A 20 -14.69 20.17 -6.70
CA ALA A 20 -13.86 19.05 -6.32
C ALA A 20 -12.69 19.60 -5.48
N GLN A 21 -12.15 18.77 -4.60
CA GLN A 21 -10.91 19.08 -3.91
C GLN A 21 -9.84 19.36 -4.96
N LYS A 22 -9.41 20.62 -5.09
CA LYS A 22 -8.58 21.05 -6.23
C LYS A 22 -7.16 20.47 -6.21
N SER A 23 -6.70 20.02 -5.04
CA SER A 23 -5.31 19.60 -4.82
C SER A 23 -5.18 18.24 -4.15
N GLY A 24 -6.28 17.48 -4.03
CA GLY A 24 -6.29 16.27 -3.22
C GLY A 24 -5.95 16.59 -1.75
N GLY A 25 -5.65 15.55 -0.97
CA GLY A 25 -5.06 15.73 0.36
C GLY A 25 -5.39 14.61 1.33
N MET A 26 -4.41 14.29 2.17
CA MET A 26 -4.51 13.32 3.26
C MET A 26 -4.31 14.06 4.60
N TRP A 27 -5.39 14.62 5.12
CA TRP A 27 -5.38 15.57 6.24
C TRP A 27 -5.26 14.87 7.58
N ILE A 28 -4.52 15.48 8.51
CA ILE A 28 -4.57 15.07 9.93
C ILE A 28 -5.97 15.39 10.45
N PRO A 29 -6.64 14.47 11.17
CA PRO A 29 -8.03 14.69 11.61
C PRO A 29 -8.24 15.91 12.52
N THR A 30 -7.18 16.40 13.16
CA THR A 30 -7.20 17.62 13.98
C THR A 30 -7.00 18.91 13.18
N GLU A 31 -6.70 18.82 11.88
CA GLU A 31 -6.39 19.94 10.99
C GLU A 31 -7.22 19.88 9.69
N LEU A 32 -8.47 19.40 9.77
CA LEU A 32 -9.36 19.28 8.61
C LEU A 32 -9.75 20.64 8.03
N ASN A 33 -9.81 20.71 6.70
CA ASN A 33 -10.43 21.85 6.00
C ASN A 33 -11.96 21.70 6.00
N GLU A 34 -12.57 21.87 7.18
CA GLU A 34 -14.02 21.73 7.37
C GLU A 34 -14.81 22.65 6.43
N VAL A 35 -14.31 23.85 6.16
CA VAL A 35 -14.97 24.81 5.25
C VAL A 35 -15.15 24.23 3.85
N GLU A 36 -14.09 23.67 3.26
CA GLU A 36 -14.16 23.03 1.94
C GLU A 36 -15.06 21.79 1.99
N MET A 37 -14.92 20.94 3.00
CA MET A 37 -15.77 19.74 3.14
C MET A 37 -17.26 20.09 3.20
N LYS A 38 -17.65 21.13 3.94
CA LYS A 38 -19.03 21.63 3.99
C LYS A 38 -19.49 22.19 2.65
N GLN A 39 -18.64 22.94 1.95
CA GLN A 39 -18.93 23.44 0.60
C GLN A 39 -19.14 22.30 -0.41
N MET A 40 -18.44 21.18 -0.24
CA MET A 40 -18.58 19.97 -1.05
C MET A 40 -19.80 19.12 -0.66
N GLY A 41 -20.46 19.41 0.47
CA GLY A 41 -21.74 18.80 0.85
C GLY A 41 -21.74 18.04 2.18
N MET A 42 -20.62 18.01 2.91
CA MET A 42 -20.57 17.44 4.27
C MET A 42 -21.59 18.12 5.19
N LYS A 43 -22.27 17.33 6.03
CA LYS A 43 -23.25 17.84 6.99
C LYS A 43 -22.82 17.69 8.45
N ILE A 44 -22.07 16.64 8.78
CA ILE A 44 -21.43 16.46 10.08
C ILE A 44 -20.31 17.49 10.31
N SER A 45 -19.93 17.72 11.55
CA SER A 45 -18.83 18.61 11.95
C SER A 45 -17.47 17.88 11.99
N ALA A 46 -16.37 18.62 12.05
CA ALA A 46 -15.05 18.03 12.29
C ALA A 46 -14.97 17.23 13.61
N ALA A 47 -15.70 17.66 14.64
CA ALA A 47 -15.76 16.97 15.93
C ALA A 47 -16.51 15.62 15.87
N ASP A 48 -17.44 15.45 14.92
CA ASP A 48 -18.07 14.15 14.68
C ASP A 48 -17.08 13.16 14.06
N ILE A 49 -16.06 13.66 13.33
CA ILE A 49 -15.01 12.85 12.72
C ILE A 49 -13.93 12.48 13.75
N PHE A 50 -13.42 13.47 14.48
CA PHE A 50 -12.38 13.26 15.48
C PHE A 50 -12.63 14.12 16.74
N ASN A 51 -12.86 13.45 17.86
CA ASN A 51 -12.94 14.07 19.18
C ASN A 51 -12.20 13.19 20.21
N PRO A 52 -11.15 13.69 20.86
CA PRO A 52 -10.42 12.90 21.85
C PRO A 52 -11.19 12.72 23.18
N ASN A 53 -12.22 13.54 23.42
CA ASN A 53 -12.94 13.61 24.70
C ASN A 53 -14.35 13.00 24.65
N ALA A 54 -14.84 12.61 23.48
CA ALA A 54 -16.17 12.01 23.30
C ALA A 54 -16.16 11.03 22.11
N PRO A 55 -17.07 10.05 22.07
CA PRO A 55 -17.20 9.15 20.93
C PRO A 55 -17.35 9.90 19.60
N SER A 56 -16.56 9.51 18.61
CA SER A 56 -16.56 10.06 17.25
C SER A 56 -16.22 8.97 16.24
N ILE A 57 -16.27 9.29 14.94
CA ILE A 57 -15.99 8.31 13.86
C ILE A 57 -14.61 7.68 14.01
N LYS A 58 -13.60 8.39 14.53
CA LYS A 58 -12.25 7.83 14.79
C LYS A 58 -12.31 6.52 15.61
N ASP A 59 -13.28 6.39 16.51
CA ASP A 59 -13.39 5.24 17.41
C ASP A 59 -13.98 4.00 16.72
N ALA A 60 -14.41 4.15 15.47
CA ALA A 60 -14.81 3.06 14.60
C ALA A 60 -13.75 2.72 13.54
N VAL A 61 -12.61 3.43 13.46
CA VAL A 61 -11.58 3.23 12.44
C VAL A 61 -10.29 2.72 13.08
N ALA A 62 -9.88 1.51 12.72
CA ALA A 62 -8.72 0.84 13.29
C ALA A 62 -7.65 0.52 12.23
N HIS A 63 -6.40 0.62 12.63
CA HIS A 63 -5.28 0.12 11.86
C HIS A 63 -5.25 -1.41 11.95
N PHE A 64 -5.38 -2.07 10.81
CA PHE A 64 -5.52 -3.53 10.73
C PHE A 64 -4.17 -4.17 10.41
N GLY A 65 -3.66 -4.96 11.35
CA GLY A 65 -2.46 -5.80 11.15
C GLY A 65 -1.16 -5.05 10.82
N GLY A 66 -1.11 -3.73 10.98
CA GLY A 66 0.11 -2.96 10.72
C GLY A 66 0.23 -2.37 9.31
N GLY A 67 -0.70 -2.62 8.40
CA GLY A 67 -0.56 -2.18 7.00
C GLY A 67 -1.86 -1.96 6.21
N CYS A 68 -3.02 -2.18 6.83
CA CYS A 68 -4.32 -1.88 6.26
C CYS A 68 -5.15 -1.02 7.22
N THR A 69 -6.31 -0.60 6.76
CA THR A 69 -7.38 0.00 7.56
C THR A 69 -8.51 -1.02 7.76
N SER A 70 -9.29 -0.85 8.81
CA SER A 70 -10.55 -1.57 9.05
C SER A 70 -11.53 -0.67 9.79
N GLU A 71 -12.81 -1.01 9.75
CA GLU A 71 -13.86 -0.26 10.41
C GLU A 71 -14.85 -1.13 11.19
N VAL A 72 -15.31 -0.62 12.34
CA VAL A 72 -16.31 -1.27 13.18
C VAL A 72 -17.71 -0.93 12.67
N ILE A 73 -18.50 -1.95 12.35
CA ILE A 73 -19.83 -1.80 11.70
C ILE A 73 -20.98 -2.36 12.56
N SER A 74 -20.70 -2.71 13.82
CA SER A 74 -21.68 -3.25 14.76
C SER A 74 -21.35 -2.88 16.23
N PRO A 75 -22.33 -2.97 17.15
CA PRO A 75 -22.08 -2.77 18.57
C PRO A 75 -21.36 -3.94 19.26
N GLU A 76 -21.08 -5.04 18.56
CA GLU A 76 -20.34 -6.20 19.09
C GLU A 76 -18.98 -6.38 18.40
N GLY A 77 -18.41 -5.29 17.89
CA GLY A 77 -17.02 -5.25 17.44
C GLY A 77 -16.76 -5.94 16.09
N LEU A 78 -17.79 -6.13 15.26
CA LEU A 78 -17.65 -6.64 13.90
C LEU A 78 -16.83 -5.62 13.08
N LEU A 79 -15.68 -6.07 12.60
CA LEU A 79 -14.76 -5.33 11.74
C LEU A 79 -14.97 -5.71 10.28
N LEU A 80 -15.00 -4.70 9.43
CA LEU A 80 -14.90 -4.82 7.98
C LEU A 80 -13.50 -4.39 7.53
N THR A 81 -12.90 -5.12 6.60
CA THR A 81 -11.67 -4.74 5.88
C THR A 81 -11.67 -5.42 4.52
N ASN A 82 -10.64 -5.20 3.69
CA ASN A 82 -10.55 -5.87 2.39
C ASN A 82 -10.28 -7.37 2.50
N HIS A 83 -10.71 -8.13 1.50
CA HIS A 83 -10.36 -9.55 1.36
C HIS A 83 -8.84 -9.71 1.26
N HIS A 84 -8.15 -8.84 0.49
CA HIS A 84 -6.69 -8.91 0.38
C HIS A 84 -5.96 -8.54 1.68
N CYS A 85 -6.56 -7.72 2.55
CA CYS A 85 -6.03 -7.41 3.88
C CYS A 85 -6.17 -8.61 4.84
N GLY A 86 -7.31 -9.30 4.80
CA GLY A 86 -7.55 -10.53 5.55
C GLY A 86 -6.91 -11.80 4.95
N PHE A 87 -6.37 -11.72 3.73
CA PHE A 87 -5.95 -12.88 2.95
C PHE A 87 -4.89 -13.73 3.65
N GLY A 88 -3.96 -13.10 4.36
CA GLY A 88 -2.95 -13.82 5.14
C GLY A 88 -3.55 -14.70 6.24
N GLN A 89 -4.69 -14.31 6.81
CA GLN A 89 -5.42 -15.08 7.82
C GLN A 89 -6.31 -16.14 7.17
N ILE A 90 -7.00 -15.80 6.08
CA ILE A 90 -7.78 -16.76 5.29
C ILE A 90 -6.87 -17.92 4.86
N GLN A 91 -5.71 -17.61 4.29
CA GLN A 91 -4.72 -18.62 3.86
C GLN A 91 -4.24 -19.49 5.02
N LYS A 92 -3.95 -18.92 6.20
CA LYS A 92 -3.46 -19.67 7.36
C LYS A 92 -4.48 -20.68 7.89
N HIS A 93 -5.77 -20.40 7.73
CA HIS A 93 -6.85 -21.28 8.16
C HIS A 93 -7.30 -22.28 7.09
N SER A 94 -6.93 -22.05 5.82
CA SER A 94 -7.25 -22.97 4.72
C SER A 94 -6.45 -24.27 4.79
N SER A 95 -7.09 -25.36 4.40
CA SER A 95 -6.49 -26.68 4.21
C SER A 95 -7.09 -27.38 2.98
N LEU A 96 -6.61 -28.57 2.63
CA LEU A 96 -7.22 -29.38 1.57
C LEU A 96 -8.65 -29.83 1.93
N GLU A 97 -8.96 -29.93 3.21
CA GLU A 97 -10.28 -30.33 3.71
C GLU A 97 -11.23 -29.12 3.80
N ASN A 98 -10.71 -27.96 4.18
CA ASN A 98 -11.46 -26.70 4.32
C ASN A 98 -10.75 -25.60 3.52
N ASP A 99 -11.06 -25.46 2.24
CA ASP A 99 -10.40 -24.48 1.37
C ASP A 99 -11.13 -23.13 1.41
N TYR A 100 -10.85 -22.32 2.43
CA TYR A 100 -11.48 -21.01 2.59
C TYR A 100 -11.06 -20.00 1.52
N ILE A 101 -9.96 -20.25 0.78
CA ILE A 101 -9.57 -19.40 -0.35
C ILE A 101 -10.55 -19.62 -1.50
N LYS A 102 -10.86 -20.88 -1.80
CA LYS A 102 -11.76 -21.26 -2.89
C LYS A 102 -13.23 -21.11 -2.53
N ASP A 103 -13.63 -21.57 -1.36
CA ASP A 103 -15.04 -21.72 -0.99
C ASP A 103 -15.55 -20.55 -0.11
N GLY A 104 -14.64 -19.70 0.36
CA GLY A 104 -14.95 -18.68 1.36
C GLY A 104 -15.14 -19.29 2.75
N PHE A 105 -15.41 -18.43 3.74
CA PHE A 105 -15.65 -18.82 5.12
C PHE A 105 -16.77 -17.95 5.70
N TRP A 106 -17.66 -18.53 6.50
CA TRP A 106 -18.73 -17.80 7.19
C TRP A 106 -19.04 -18.51 8.50
N ALA A 107 -18.56 -17.95 9.62
CA ALA A 107 -18.93 -18.43 10.95
C ALA A 107 -20.45 -18.34 11.11
N LYS A 108 -21.10 -19.35 11.71
CA LYS A 108 -22.56 -19.30 11.93
C LYS A 108 -22.94 -18.58 13.22
N ASN A 109 -21.97 -18.37 14.10
CA ASN A 109 -22.10 -17.76 15.42
C ASN A 109 -20.70 -17.46 15.98
N HIS A 110 -20.63 -16.75 17.11
CA HIS A 110 -19.37 -16.33 17.75
C HIS A 110 -18.41 -17.49 18.08
N SER A 111 -18.92 -18.68 18.40
CA SER A 111 -18.05 -19.83 18.75
C SER A 111 -17.34 -20.47 17.55
N GLU A 112 -17.78 -20.16 16.33
CA GLU A 112 -17.16 -20.64 15.09
C GLU A 112 -16.14 -19.64 14.52
N GLU A 113 -15.99 -18.45 15.11
CA GLU A 113 -15.04 -17.43 14.65
C GLU A 113 -13.59 -17.86 14.93
N LEU A 114 -12.72 -17.73 13.93
CA LEU A 114 -11.39 -18.34 13.96
C LEU A 114 -10.34 -17.39 14.57
N PRO A 115 -9.66 -17.75 15.68
CA PRO A 115 -8.61 -16.92 16.26
C PRO A 115 -7.41 -16.71 15.32
N ASN A 116 -6.83 -15.51 15.31
CA ASN A 116 -5.69 -15.16 14.46
C ASN A 116 -4.49 -14.68 15.27
N PRO A 117 -3.58 -15.58 15.73
CA PRO A 117 -2.39 -15.19 16.46
C PRO A 117 -1.55 -14.15 15.70
N GLY A 118 -1.24 -13.04 16.38
CA GLY A 118 -0.44 -11.94 15.86
C GLY A 118 -1.20 -10.92 15.00
N LEU A 119 -2.48 -11.13 14.70
CA LEU A 119 -3.31 -10.09 14.10
C LEU A 119 -3.73 -9.06 15.16
N THR A 120 -3.73 -7.78 14.82
CA THR A 120 -4.13 -6.69 15.73
C THR A 120 -5.07 -5.71 15.07
N ALA A 121 -5.89 -5.05 15.88
CA ALA A 121 -6.68 -3.87 15.52
C ALA A 121 -6.32 -2.71 16.45
N THR A 122 -5.74 -1.64 15.91
CA THR A 122 -5.23 -0.52 16.71
C THR A 122 -6.05 0.75 16.49
N PHE A 123 -6.66 1.28 17.55
CA PHE A 123 -7.44 2.53 17.52
C PHE A 123 -6.61 3.72 17.95
N ILE A 124 -6.86 4.89 17.34
CA ILE A 124 -6.28 6.17 17.78
C ILE A 124 -7.18 6.81 18.83
N VAL A 125 -6.66 6.92 20.05
CA VAL A 125 -7.35 7.56 21.18
C VAL A 125 -7.25 9.08 21.08
N ASP A 126 -6.03 9.59 20.86
CA ASP A 126 -5.75 11.03 20.86
C ASP A 126 -4.56 11.35 19.93
N ILE A 127 -4.52 12.57 19.41
CA ILE A 127 -3.46 13.12 18.57
C ILE A 127 -3.09 14.49 19.12
N ARG A 128 -1.82 14.68 19.48
CA ARG A 128 -1.31 15.93 20.07
C ARG A 128 -0.14 16.46 19.27
N ASP A 129 -0.14 17.76 18.95
CA ASP A 129 1.05 18.44 18.46
C ASP A 129 2.07 18.56 19.60
N VAL A 130 3.25 17.99 19.42
CA VAL A 130 4.37 18.02 20.38
C VAL A 130 5.62 18.65 19.76
N THR A 131 5.46 19.38 18.65
CA THR A 131 6.56 19.91 17.82
C THR A 131 7.56 20.72 18.65
N ASP A 132 7.10 21.66 19.47
CA ASP A 132 7.97 22.53 20.26
C ASP A 132 8.84 21.75 21.24
N GLY A 133 8.28 20.73 21.89
CA GLY A 133 9.02 19.87 22.82
C GLY A 133 10.04 18.98 22.10
N ILE A 134 9.68 18.46 20.91
CA ILE A 134 10.57 17.59 20.13
C ILE A 134 11.73 18.38 19.52
N LEU A 135 11.47 19.61 19.06
CA LEU A 135 12.47 20.46 18.44
C LEU A 135 13.26 21.32 19.44
N GLN A 136 12.99 21.19 20.74
CA GLN A 136 13.74 21.90 21.77
C GLN A 136 15.24 21.55 21.70
N GLY A 137 16.09 22.58 21.60
CA GLY A 137 17.54 22.41 21.49
C GLY A 137 18.04 22.09 20.07
N THR A 138 17.15 22.09 19.07
CA THR A 138 17.53 22.04 17.66
C THR A 138 17.64 23.46 17.07
N ASP A 139 18.50 23.62 16.07
CA ASP A 139 18.62 24.83 15.26
C ASP A 139 18.75 24.45 13.76
N ASP A 140 18.53 25.42 12.86
CA ASP A 140 18.46 25.16 11.41
C ASP A 140 19.84 24.88 10.76
N ASP A 141 20.93 25.26 11.45
CA ASP A 141 22.32 25.23 10.94
C ASP A 141 23.18 24.13 11.59
N MET A 142 22.62 23.39 12.54
CA MET A 142 23.33 22.31 13.23
C MET A 142 23.59 21.10 12.32
N ASP A 143 24.58 20.30 12.71
CA ASP A 143 24.83 19.00 12.10
C ASP A 143 23.59 18.10 12.17
N GLU A 144 23.29 17.43 11.06
CA GLU A 144 22.06 16.66 10.92
C GLU A 144 22.02 15.44 11.83
N GLN A 145 23.15 14.75 12.01
CA GLN A 145 23.20 13.60 12.90
C GLN A 145 22.94 14.04 14.35
N LYS A 146 23.58 15.13 14.78
CA LYS A 146 23.35 15.71 16.09
C LYS A 146 21.88 16.15 16.28
N ARG A 147 21.25 16.72 15.25
CA ARG A 147 19.82 17.06 15.28
C ARG A 147 18.97 15.82 15.48
N GLN A 148 19.24 14.74 14.75
CA GLN A 148 18.51 13.48 14.86
C GLN A 148 18.66 12.85 16.23
N ASP A 149 19.85 12.92 16.83
CA ASP A 149 20.11 12.43 18.19
C ASP A 149 19.28 13.21 19.22
N ILE A 150 19.25 14.55 19.14
CA ILE A 150 18.43 15.40 20.03
C ILE A 150 16.94 15.12 19.86
N VAL A 151 16.46 15.03 18.61
CA VAL A 151 15.06 14.71 18.32
C VAL A 151 14.71 13.34 18.88
N LYS A 152 15.58 12.34 18.75
CA LYS A 152 15.38 11.01 19.30
C LYS A 152 15.29 11.03 20.83
N ASP A 153 16.23 11.71 21.50
CA ASP A 153 16.21 11.83 22.96
C ASP A 153 14.93 12.52 23.45
N ASN A 154 14.50 13.58 22.76
CA ASN A 154 13.26 14.29 23.08
C ASN A 154 12.01 13.40 22.82
N ILE A 155 12.01 12.58 21.76
CA ILE A 155 10.95 11.59 21.51
C ILE A 155 10.86 10.61 22.69
N ASP A 156 11.99 10.07 23.14
CA ASP A 156 12.04 9.08 24.23
C ASP A 156 11.55 9.70 25.54
N ILE A 157 11.98 10.93 25.86
CA ILE A 157 11.55 11.67 27.05
C ILE A 157 10.05 11.96 27.01
N ILE A 158 9.53 12.51 25.91
CA ILE A 158 8.11 12.89 25.81
C ILE A 158 7.22 11.64 25.84
N SER A 159 7.62 10.58 25.14
CA SER A 159 6.89 9.30 25.12
C SER A 159 6.80 8.70 26.53
N ALA A 160 7.90 8.69 27.28
CA ALA A 160 7.94 8.13 28.64
C ALA A 160 7.13 8.94 29.66
N ASN A 161 6.99 10.26 29.47
CA ASN A 161 6.28 11.15 30.40
C ASN A 161 4.81 11.40 30.01
N THR A 162 4.34 10.85 28.89
CA THR A 162 2.95 11.04 28.44
C THR A 162 1.98 10.27 29.32
N VAL A 163 1.03 10.99 29.92
CA VAL A 163 -0.07 10.40 30.70
C VAL A 163 -1.01 9.62 29.77
N LYS A 164 -1.17 8.33 30.08
CA LYS A 164 -2.00 7.36 29.35
C LYS A 164 -2.46 6.25 30.29
N GLU A 165 -3.45 5.47 29.87
CA GLU A 165 -3.84 4.26 30.59
C GLU A 165 -2.79 3.15 30.47
N SER A 166 -2.81 2.19 31.39
CA SER A 166 -1.81 1.10 31.41
C SER A 166 -1.88 0.18 30.18
N TYR A 167 -3.06 0.09 29.54
CA TYR A 167 -3.32 -0.72 28.34
C TYR A 167 -3.21 0.10 27.03
N GLN A 168 -2.84 1.37 27.12
CA GLN A 168 -2.61 2.24 25.97
C GLN A 168 -1.12 2.30 25.63
N ASP A 169 -0.82 2.57 24.37
CA ASP A 169 0.53 2.81 23.87
C ASP A 169 0.68 4.26 23.38
N VAL A 170 1.93 4.71 23.24
CA VAL A 170 2.27 6.03 22.70
C VAL A 170 3.31 5.87 21.61
N PHE A 171 3.13 6.58 20.50
CA PHE A 171 4.19 6.77 19.51
C PHE A 171 4.18 8.21 18.96
N ILE A 172 5.34 8.67 18.51
CA ILE A 172 5.52 10.00 17.91
C ILE A 172 5.99 9.83 16.48
N ARG A 173 5.39 10.58 15.54
CA ARG A 173 5.79 10.56 14.12
C ARG A 173 6.17 11.95 13.62
N PRO A 174 7.17 12.05 12.73
CA PRO A 174 7.49 13.28 12.03
C PRO A 174 6.50 13.53 10.89
N PHE A 175 6.12 14.79 10.71
CA PHE A 175 5.26 15.31 9.66
C PHE A 175 5.96 16.47 8.95
N TYR A 176 5.53 16.76 7.72
CA TYR A 176 6.15 17.80 6.88
C TYR A 176 7.67 17.63 6.83
N LYS A 177 8.13 16.39 6.59
CA LYS A 177 9.56 16.01 6.52
C LYS A 177 10.36 16.33 7.79
N GLY A 178 9.71 16.30 8.96
CA GLY A 178 10.35 16.54 10.27
C GLY A 178 10.32 18.01 10.73
N ASN A 179 9.44 18.82 10.14
CA ASN A 179 9.15 20.19 10.59
C ASN A 179 8.02 20.25 11.63
N LYS A 180 7.21 19.19 11.75
CA LYS A 180 6.24 19.00 12.83
C LYS A 180 6.31 17.59 13.39
N TYR A 181 5.86 17.40 14.63
CA TYR A 181 5.80 16.11 15.29
C TYR A 181 4.48 15.97 16.04
N TYR A 182 3.78 14.87 15.77
CA TYR A 182 2.53 14.56 16.46
C TYR A 182 2.69 13.27 17.26
N LEU A 183 2.20 13.33 18.49
CA LEU A 183 2.08 12.21 19.41
C LEU A 183 0.71 11.56 19.23
N PHE A 184 0.69 10.23 19.20
CA PHE A 184 -0.50 9.41 19.11
C PHE A 184 -0.62 8.54 20.36
N ILE A 185 -1.78 8.56 20.99
CA ILE A 185 -2.16 7.57 22.01
C ILE A 185 -3.02 6.50 21.35
N THR A 186 -2.75 5.23 21.60
CA THR A 186 -3.44 4.11 20.95
C THR A 186 -3.92 3.03 21.89
N GLU A 187 -4.98 2.32 21.48
CA GLU A 187 -5.46 1.07 22.11
C GLU A 187 -5.30 -0.06 21.09
N THR A 188 -4.51 -1.09 21.42
CA THR A 188 -4.16 -2.19 20.49
C THR A 188 -4.81 -3.50 20.92
N TYR A 189 -5.90 -3.91 20.26
CA TYR A 189 -6.56 -5.20 20.51
C TYR A 189 -5.84 -6.33 19.79
N ARG A 190 -5.62 -7.46 20.50
CA ARG A 190 -4.75 -8.57 20.07
C ARG A 190 -5.48 -9.90 19.90
N ASP A 191 -6.77 -9.95 20.22
CA ASP A 191 -7.67 -11.05 19.89
C ASP A 191 -8.63 -10.58 18.78
N VAL A 192 -8.24 -10.81 17.54
CA VAL A 192 -9.04 -10.46 16.35
C VAL A 192 -9.34 -11.74 15.58
N ARG A 193 -10.61 -12.11 15.47
CA ARG A 193 -11.05 -13.41 14.92
C ARG A 193 -11.67 -13.26 13.55
N LEU A 194 -11.45 -14.22 12.66
CA LEU A 194 -12.05 -14.23 11.32
C LEU A 194 -13.51 -14.66 11.45
N VAL A 195 -14.42 -13.87 10.87
CA VAL A 195 -15.88 -14.05 10.93
C VAL A 195 -16.42 -14.49 9.58
N GLY A 196 -15.96 -13.86 8.50
CA GLY A 196 -16.47 -14.14 7.17
C GLY A 196 -15.54 -13.66 6.07
N ALA A 197 -15.49 -14.38 4.96
CA ALA A 197 -14.78 -14.00 3.75
C ALA A 197 -15.50 -14.64 2.54
N PRO A 198 -15.77 -13.87 1.47
CA PRO A 198 -16.24 -14.47 0.23
C PRO A 198 -15.13 -15.35 -0.40
N PRO A 199 -15.49 -16.29 -1.29
CA PRO A 199 -14.55 -16.95 -2.19
C PRO A 199 -13.60 -15.97 -2.87
N SER A 200 -12.36 -16.37 -3.15
CA SER A 200 -11.41 -15.54 -3.90
C SER A 200 -11.91 -15.20 -5.31
N ALA A 201 -12.75 -16.04 -5.90
CA ALA A 201 -13.45 -15.76 -7.16
C ALA A 201 -14.40 -14.55 -7.08
N ILE A 202 -14.74 -14.09 -5.88
CA ILE A 202 -15.47 -12.84 -5.63
C ILE A 202 -14.53 -11.79 -5.03
N GLY A 203 -13.77 -12.17 -3.99
CA GLY A 203 -12.89 -11.28 -3.21
C GLY A 203 -11.64 -10.81 -3.95
N ASN A 204 -11.31 -11.40 -5.10
CA ASN A 204 -10.17 -11.04 -5.93
C ASN A 204 -10.45 -11.32 -7.42
N PHE A 205 -11.69 -11.14 -7.87
CA PHE A 205 -12.09 -11.37 -9.27
C PHE A 205 -11.23 -10.56 -10.26
N GLY A 206 -10.76 -11.20 -11.33
CA GLY A 206 -9.86 -10.62 -12.33
C GLY A 206 -8.40 -10.45 -11.86
N MET A 207 -8.09 -10.80 -10.61
CA MET A 207 -6.74 -10.89 -10.01
C MET A 207 -5.73 -9.88 -10.56
N ASP A 208 -4.66 -10.36 -11.22
CA ASP A 208 -3.60 -9.51 -11.77
C ASP A 208 -4.10 -8.73 -12.98
N THR A 209 -4.89 -9.33 -13.88
CA THR A 209 -5.37 -8.67 -15.11
C THR A 209 -6.11 -7.36 -14.82
N ASP A 210 -7.02 -7.36 -13.85
CA ASP A 210 -7.84 -6.19 -13.50
C ASP A 210 -7.20 -5.33 -12.39
N ASN A 211 -6.05 -5.72 -11.84
CA ASN A 211 -5.35 -4.95 -10.80
C ASN A 211 -5.00 -3.52 -11.28
N TRP A 212 -5.19 -2.52 -10.41
CA TRP A 212 -5.04 -1.10 -10.74
C TRP A 212 -5.96 -0.58 -11.86
N SER A 213 -6.98 -1.34 -12.30
CA SER A 213 -7.76 -0.98 -13.48
C SER A 213 -9.21 -0.62 -13.15
N TRP A 214 -9.78 0.29 -13.94
CA TRP A 214 -11.21 0.59 -13.95
C TRP A 214 -11.72 0.47 -15.39
N PRO A 215 -12.92 -0.12 -15.64
CA PRO A 215 -13.92 -0.62 -14.69
C PRO A 215 -13.51 -1.88 -13.90
N ARG A 216 -13.82 -1.92 -12.59
CA ARG A 216 -13.51 -3.00 -11.64
C ARG A 216 -14.81 -3.71 -11.19
N HIS A 217 -14.72 -4.99 -10.85
CA HIS A 217 -15.88 -5.83 -10.50
C HIS A 217 -15.57 -6.82 -9.36
N VAL A 218 -15.03 -6.34 -8.24
CA VAL A 218 -14.46 -7.18 -7.17
C VAL A 218 -15.20 -6.96 -5.85
N GLY A 219 -15.66 -8.05 -5.22
CA GLY A 219 -16.17 -8.01 -3.85
C GLY A 219 -15.07 -8.07 -2.80
N ASP A 220 -14.12 -7.13 -2.84
CA ASP A 220 -12.90 -7.15 -2.02
C ASP A 220 -13.18 -6.79 -0.55
N PHE A 221 -13.79 -7.71 0.20
CA PHE A 221 -14.04 -7.55 1.62
C PHE A 221 -13.85 -8.84 2.42
N SER A 222 -13.55 -8.70 3.70
CA SER A 222 -13.60 -9.75 4.70
C SER A 222 -14.04 -9.16 6.04
N LEU A 223 -14.56 -10.03 6.91
CA LEU A 223 -15.13 -9.69 8.21
C LEU A 223 -14.31 -10.34 9.31
N PHE A 224 -13.99 -9.55 10.31
CA PHE A 224 -13.34 -9.98 11.55
C PHE A 224 -14.16 -9.51 12.75
N ARG A 225 -13.80 -9.95 13.95
CA ARG A 225 -14.37 -9.42 15.19
C ARG A 225 -13.29 -9.18 16.22
N ILE A 226 -13.36 -8.03 16.88
CA ILE A 226 -12.50 -7.71 18.01
C ILE A 226 -13.06 -8.38 19.27
N TYR A 227 -12.19 -9.06 20.00
CA TYR A 227 -12.46 -9.59 21.32
C TYR A 227 -11.65 -8.83 22.37
N ALA A 228 -12.24 -8.69 23.55
CA ALA A 228 -11.69 -7.96 24.68
C ALA A 228 -11.83 -8.79 25.97
N ASP A 229 -11.15 -8.36 27.02
CA ASP A 229 -11.41 -8.90 28.35
C ASP A 229 -12.80 -8.49 28.88
N LYS A 230 -13.15 -8.96 30.08
CA LYS A 230 -14.44 -8.68 30.73
C LYS A 230 -14.65 -7.20 31.08
N ASP A 231 -13.58 -6.39 31.09
CA ASP A 231 -13.62 -4.95 31.31
C ASP A 231 -13.63 -4.17 29.97
N ASN A 232 -13.79 -4.86 28.84
CA ASN A 232 -13.76 -4.30 27.49
C ASN A 232 -12.39 -3.73 27.07
N LYS A 233 -11.30 -4.14 27.74
CA LYS A 233 -9.93 -3.68 27.48
C LYS A 233 -9.20 -4.63 26.52
N PRO A 234 -8.14 -4.14 25.85
CA PRO A 234 -7.29 -5.00 25.04
C PRO A 234 -6.69 -6.16 25.82
N ALA A 235 -6.80 -7.37 25.26
CA ALA A 235 -6.25 -8.58 25.83
C ALA A 235 -5.64 -9.47 24.73
N GLU A 236 -4.70 -10.33 25.13
CA GLU A 236 -4.29 -11.47 24.33
C GLU A 236 -5.45 -12.46 24.14
N TYR A 237 -5.34 -13.36 23.17
CA TYR A 237 -6.35 -14.40 22.96
C TYR A 237 -6.63 -15.20 24.24
N SER A 238 -7.92 -15.31 24.57
CA SER A 238 -8.45 -16.20 25.59
C SER A 238 -9.82 -16.73 25.16
N ALA A 239 -10.12 -17.97 25.52
CA ALA A 239 -11.45 -18.54 25.33
C ALA A 239 -12.54 -17.79 26.12
N ASP A 240 -12.15 -17.08 27.20
CA ASP A 240 -13.04 -16.29 28.05
C ASP A 240 -13.24 -14.84 27.57
N ASN A 241 -12.51 -14.41 26.54
CA ASN A 241 -12.71 -13.07 25.98
C ASN A 241 -14.10 -12.97 25.35
N VAL A 242 -14.66 -11.76 25.38
CA VAL A 242 -16.00 -11.46 24.85
C VAL A 242 -15.92 -10.47 23.68
N PRO A 243 -16.93 -10.41 22.80
CA PRO A 243 -17.00 -9.39 21.76
C PRO A 243 -16.80 -7.98 22.33
N TYR A 244 -15.91 -7.21 21.71
CA TYR A 244 -15.63 -5.83 22.08
C TYR A 244 -16.85 -4.94 21.84
N THR A 245 -17.20 -4.14 22.85
CA THR A 245 -18.22 -3.09 22.71
C THR A 245 -17.53 -1.78 22.32
N PRO A 246 -17.71 -1.27 21.10
CA PRO A 246 -17.00 -0.09 20.64
C PRO A 246 -17.58 1.20 21.21
N LYS A 247 -16.76 2.26 21.30
CA LYS A 247 -17.23 3.62 21.64
C LYS A 247 -18.13 4.19 20.53
N HIS A 248 -17.85 3.83 19.28
CA HIS A 248 -18.62 4.19 18.10
C HIS A 248 -18.54 3.06 17.06
N TYR A 249 -19.58 2.89 16.25
CA TYR A 249 -19.58 1.99 15.09
C TYR A 249 -20.35 2.65 13.95
N LEU A 250 -20.03 2.29 12.71
CA LEU A 250 -20.58 2.94 11.52
C LEU A 250 -21.92 2.33 11.11
N PRO A 251 -23.00 3.12 11.03
CA PRO A 251 -24.21 2.70 10.33
C PRO A 251 -23.93 2.46 8.84
N VAL A 252 -24.48 1.38 8.28
CA VAL A 252 -24.30 1.02 6.87
C VAL A 252 -25.45 1.56 6.03
N ASN A 253 -25.17 2.45 5.10
CA ASN A 253 -26.17 3.06 4.24
C ASN A 253 -26.35 2.28 2.93
N SER A 254 -27.53 1.66 2.78
CA SER A 254 -27.91 0.87 1.60
C SER A 254 -28.80 1.63 0.61
N LYS A 255 -29.04 2.94 0.79
CA LYS A 255 -29.89 3.77 -0.10
C LYS A 255 -29.30 3.96 -1.50
N GLY A 256 -28.02 3.65 -1.66
CA GLY A 256 -27.27 3.79 -2.89
C GLY A 256 -26.63 5.15 -3.07
N ILE A 257 -25.72 5.19 -4.04
CA ILE A 257 -24.88 6.34 -4.39
C ILE A 257 -25.18 6.82 -5.80
N LYS A 258 -24.87 8.08 -6.08
CA LYS A 258 -24.92 8.67 -7.42
C LYS A 258 -23.73 9.60 -7.65
N GLU A 259 -23.44 9.85 -8.92
CA GLU A 259 -22.45 10.83 -9.32
C GLU A 259 -22.73 12.20 -8.67
N GLY A 260 -21.67 12.81 -8.13
CA GLY A 260 -21.71 14.08 -7.41
C GLY A 260 -22.00 13.97 -5.91
N ASP A 261 -22.32 12.79 -5.38
CA ASP A 261 -22.45 12.63 -3.92
C ASP A 261 -21.10 12.86 -3.22
N PHE A 262 -21.13 13.62 -2.13
CA PHE A 262 -19.97 13.82 -1.26
C PHE A 262 -19.53 12.49 -0.63
N THR A 263 -18.23 12.28 -0.60
CA THR A 263 -17.60 11.13 0.06
C THR A 263 -16.40 11.60 0.87
N PHE A 264 -16.12 10.93 1.98
CA PHE A 264 -14.82 11.02 2.62
C PHE A 264 -14.32 9.66 3.07
N VAL A 265 -13.01 9.47 3.04
CA VAL A 265 -12.33 8.23 3.38
C VAL A 265 -11.46 8.49 4.61
N PHE A 266 -11.52 7.58 5.58
CA PHE A 266 -10.79 7.69 6.83
C PHE A 266 -9.90 6.46 7.04
N GLY A 267 -8.57 6.62 7.05
CA GLY A 267 -7.69 5.46 7.17
C GLY A 267 -6.22 5.80 7.31
N PHE A 268 -5.36 4.82 7.08
CA PHE A 268 -3.93 4.91 7.40
C PHE A 268 -3.05 4.84 6.14
N PRO A 269 -3.02 5.90 5.31
CA PRO A 269 -2.15 5.93 4.13
C PRO A 269 -0.69 5.74 4.53
N GLY A 270 0.02 4.91 3.77
CA GLY A 270 1.38 4.49 4.02
C GLY A 270 2.38 5.60 3.74
N THR A 271 2.64 5.90 2.46
CA THR A 271 3.68 6.86 2.06
C THR A 271 3.28 7.63 0.81
N THR A 272 3.52 8.95 0.82
CA THR A 272 3.47 9.85 -0.35
C THR A 272 4.69 10.76 -0.35
N ASN A 273 4.95 11.45 -1.46
CA ASN A 273 5.99 12.45 -1.63
C ASN A 273 5.52 13.60 -2.54
N GLU A 274 4.48 14.32 -2.12
CA GLU A 274 3.83 15.39 -2.91
C GLU A 274 4.73 16.62 -3.12
N TYR A 275 5.71 16.82 -2.25
CA TYR A 275 6.49 18.07 -2.16
C TYR A 275 7.91 17.97 -2.72
N LEU A 276 8.14 16.97 -3.58
CA LEU A 276 9.41 16.80 -4.29
C LEU A 276 9.65 17.93 -5.32
N PRO A 277 10.91 18.31 -5.56
CA PRO A 277 11.28 19.19 -6.66
C PRO A 277 11.14 18.50 -8.03
N SER A 278 11.15 19.27 -9.11
CA SER A 278 11.05 18.80 -10.49
C SER A 278 12.18 17.84 -10.85
N SER A 279 13.41 18.11 -10.40
CA SER A 279 14.57 17.24 -10.63
C SER A 279 14.41 15.85 -10.02
N ALA A 280 13.65 15.71 -8.94
CA ALA A 280 13.29 14.39 -8.39
C ALA A 280 12.33 13.63 -9.31
N ILE A 281 11.30 14.31 -9.82
CA ILE A 281 10.31 13.72 -10.73
C ILE A 281 10.98 13.32 -12.05
N GLU A 282 11.92 14.13 -12.55
CA GLU A 282 12.74 13.81 -13.72
C GLU A 282 13.58 12.54 -13.48
N GLN A 283 14.28 12.43 -12.35
CA GLN A 283 15.04 11.21 -12.03
C GLN A 283 14.13 9.97 -11.95
N ILE A 284 12.93 10.09 -11.37
CA ILE A 284 11.96 9.00 -11.31
C ILE A 284 11.59 8.52 -12.72
N LEU A 285 11.29 9.46 -13.63
CA LEU A 285 10.87 9.18 -15.00
C LEU A 285 12.00 8.70 -15.91
N GLU A 286 13.23 9.17 -15.70
CA GLU A 286 14.35 8.94 -16.60
C GLU A 286 15.28 7.80 -16.14
N VAL A 287 15.35 7.56 -14.83
CA VAL A 287 16.29 6.61 -14.22
C VAL A 287 15.57 5.53 -13.43
N THR A 288 14.90 5.89 -12.34
CA THR A 288 14.42 4.93 -11.34
C THR A 288 13.35 4.00 -11.91
N ASN A 289 12.24 4.52 -12.45
CA ASN A 289 11.16 3.68 -12.94
C ASN A 289 11.52 2.89 -14.19
N PRO A 290 12.13 3.48 -15.25
CA PRO A 290 12.54 2.71 -16.42
C PRO A 290 13.50 1.56 -16.08
N THR A 291 14.42 1.77 -15.14
CA THR A 291 15.36 0.73 -14.69
C THR A 291 14.61 -0.43 -14.03
N LYS A 292 13.76 -0.16 -13.03
CA LYS A 292 13.01 -1.20 -12.31
C LYS A 292 12.01 -1.93 -13.22
N ILE A 293 11.32 -1.20 -14.09
CA ILE A 293 10.39 -1.76 -15.09
C ILE A 293 11.15 -2.71 -16.02
N GLY A 294 12.25 -2.25 -16.63
CA GLY A 294 13.02 -3.06 -17.58
C GLY A 294 13.61 -4.34 -16.97
N ILE A 295 14.03 -4.31 -15.70
CA ILE A 295 14.49 -5.50 -14.98
C ILE A 295 13.34 -6.49 -14.76
N ARG A 296 12.19 -6.01 -14.28
CA ARG A 296 11.02 -6.87 -14.03
C ARG A 296 10.40 -7.41 -15.31
N ASP A 297 10.42 -6.66 -16.40
CA ASP A 297 9.98 -7.12 -17.72
C ASP A 297 10.72 -8.38 -18.16
N VAL A 298 12.04 -8.42 -17.96
CA VAL A 298 12.85 -9.61 -18.28
C VAL A 298 12.40 -10.82 -17.47
N ALA A 299 12.27 -10.67 -16.14
CA ALA A 299 11.86 -11.76 -15.27
C ALA A 299 10.42 -12.23 -15.56
N LEU A 300 9.46 -11.29 -15.63
CA LEU A 300 8.05 -11.58 -15.88
C LEU A 300 7.83 -12.27 -17.22
N LYS A 301 8.56 -11.87 -18.28
CA LYS A 301 8.43 -12.51 -19.60
C LYS A 301 8.83 -13.98 -19.56
N ILE A 302 9.93 -14.31 -18.89
CA ILE A 302 10.41 -15.70 -18.78
C ILE A 302 9.44 -16.53 -17.93
N LEU A 303 9.08 -16.03 -16.73
CA LEU A 303 8.13 -16.70 -15.85
C LEU A 303 6.80 -16.96 -16.55
N MET A 304 6.20 -15.93 -17.17
CA MET A 304 4.92 -16.05 -17.89
C MET A 304 5.00 -17.05 -19.06
N SER A 305 6.12 -17.07 -19.80
CA SER A 305 6.28 -18.02 -20.91
C SER A 305 6.21 -19.48 -20.46
N LYS A 306 6.78 -19.79 -19.28
CA LYS A 306 6.74 -21.12 -18.68
C LYS A 306 5.39 -21.42 -18.04
N MET A 307 4.85 -20.46 -17.28
CA MET A 307 3.54 -20.60 -16.60
C MET A 307 2.38 -20.85 -17.58
N LYS A 308 2.50 -20.37 -18.84
CA LYS A 308 1.50 -20.62 -19.90
C LYS A 308 1.46 -22.05 -20.41
N VAL A 309 2.54 -22.82 -20.24
CA VAL A 309 2.69 -24.16 -20.84
C VAL A 309 2.90 -25.27 -19.82
N ASP A 310 3.06 -24.93 -18.53
CA ASP A 310 3.25 -25.88 -17.44
C ASP A 310 2.47 -25.46 -16.17
N ASP A 311 1.42 -26.23 -15.85
CA ASP A 311 0.55 -25.99 -14.70
C ASP A 311 1.28 -26.13 -13.36
N ALA A 312 2.26 -27.03 -13.25
CA ALA A 312 3.03 -27.19 -12.02
C ALA A 312 3.85 -25.91 -11.73
N THR A 313 4.50 -25.35 -12.75
CA THR A 313 5.15 -24.04 -12.65
C THR A 313 4.15 -22.94 -12.33
N ARG A 314 3.00 -22.89 -13.03
CA ARG A 314 1.96 -21.89 -12.77
C ARG A 314 1.56 -21.87 -11.30
N ILE A 315 1.33 -23.04 -10.69
CA ILE A 315 0.97 -23.18 -9.28
C ILE A 315 2.10 -22.66 -8.37
N LYS A 316 3.34 -23.10 -8.59
CA LYS A 316 4.51 -22.69 -7.79
C LYS A 316 4.80 -21.18 -7.87
N TYR A 317 4.66 -20.59 -9.06
CA TYR A 317 5.11 -19.23 -9.33
C TYR A 317 4.00 -18.17 -9.35
N ALA A 318 2.71 -18.53 -9.31
CA ALA A 318 1.60 -17.56 -9.38
C ALA A 318 1.73 -16.41 -8.37
N SER A 319 1.96 -16.73 -7.08
CA SER A 319 2.12 -15.71 -6.04
C SER A 319 3.35 -14.83 -6.26
N LYS A 320 4.48 -15.44 -6.66
CA LYS A 320 5.73 -14.71 -6.95
C LYS A 320 5.55 -13.79 -8.15
N TYR A 321 4.94 -14.29 -9.22
CA TYR A 321 4.62 -13.54 -10.44
C TYR A 321 3.72 -12.35 -10.12
N ALA A 322 2.62 -12.56 -9.40
CA ALA A 322 1.68 -11.50 -9.02
C ALA A 322 2.37 -10.39 -8.22
N ARG A 323 3.23 -10.73 -7.25
CA ARG A 323 4.00 -9.74 -6.48
C ARG A 323 4.95 -8.91 -7.36
N ILE A 324 5.63 -9.55 -8.32
CA ILE A 324 6.54 -8.86 -9.25
C ILE A 324 5.73 -7.97 -10.20
N SER A 325 4.65 -8.51 -10.79
CA SER A 325 3.74 -7.85 -11.73
C SER A 325 3.06 -6.62 -11.10
N ASN A 326 2.65 -6.70 -9.83
CA ASN A 326 1.95 -5.63 -9.13
C ASN A 326 2.73 -4.29 -9.13
N TYR A 327 4.00 -4.30 -8.70
CA TYR A 327 4.82 -3.08 -8.68
C TYR A 327 5.33 -2.71 -10.07
N HIS A 328 5.56 -3.69 -10.95
CA HIS A 328 5.84 -3.40 -12.36
C HIS A 328 4.71 -2.58 -12.99
N LYS A 329 3.46 -3.01 -12.77
CA LYS A 329 2.24 -2.29 -13.13
C LYS A 329 2.20 -0.92 -12.47
N LYS A 330 2.33 -0.83 -11.13
CA LYS A 330 2.36 0.45 -10.42
C LYS A 330 3.32 1.46 -11.06
N TRP A 331 4.59 1.10 -11.28
CA TRP A 331 5.59 2.03 -11.82
C TRP A 331 5.34 2.40 -13.28
N THR A 332 4.77 1.47 -14.06
CA THR A 332 4.36 1.75 -15.44
C THR A 332 3.21 2.77 -15.46
N GLY A 333 2.20 2.58 -14.61
CA GLY A 333 1.08 3.51 -14.45
C GLY A 333 1.53 4.86 -13.89
N GLU A 334 2.42 4.87 -12.88
CA GLU A 334 2.98 6.08 -12.27
C GLU A 334 3.71 6.92 -13.30
N SER A 335 4.58 6.29 -14.11
CA SER A 335 5.31 6.97 -15.17
C SER A 335 4.37 7.52 -16.25
N LEU A 336 3.36 6.73 -16.65
CA LEU A 336 2.35 7.17 -17.61
C LEU A 336 1.57 8.38 -17.08
N GLY A 337 1.09 8.32 -15.84
CA GLY A 337 0.34 9.38 -15.19
C GLY A 337 1.16 10.66 -15.08
N LEU A 338 2.40 10.57 -14.60
CA LEU A 338 3.30 11.73 -14.46
C LEU A 338 3.53 12.44 -15.80
N VAL A 339 3.74 11.68 -16.88
CA VAL A 339 3.89 12.24 -18.23
C VAL A 339 2.58 12.87 -18.71
N LYS A 340 1.45 12.17 -18.55
CA LYS A 340 0.13 12.62 -19.04
C LYS A 340 -0.40 13.85 -18.32
N SER A 341 -0.15 13.95 -17.02
CA SER A 341 -0.53 15.10 -16.19
C SER A 341 0.47 16.26 -16.28
N ASN A 342 1.53 16.12 -17.07
CA ASN A 342 2.61 17.10 -17.21
C ASN A 342 3.25 17.47 -15.86
N ALA A 343 3.45 16.47 -14.99
CA ALA A 343 3.86 16.66 -13.60
C ALA A 343 5.19 17.42 -13.46
N VAL A 344 6.18 17.13 -14.31
CA VAL A 344 7.47 17.84 -14.31
C VAL A 344 7.27 19.33 -14.57
N GLN A 345 6.47 19.70 -15.57
CA GLN A 345 6.22 21.11 -15.86
C GLN A 345 5.43 21.78 -14.74
N LYS A 346 4.42 21.10 -14.16
CA LYS A 346 3.69 21.62 -12.98
C LYS A 346 4.63 21.92 -11.82
N LYS A 347 5.64 21.08 -11.56
CA LYS A 347 6.68 21.33 -10.56
C LYS A 347 7.57 22.53 -10.94
N LYS A 348 8.02 22.62 -12.19
CA LYS A 348 8.81 23.76 -12.68
C LYS A 348 8.07 25.08 -12.59
N ASP A 349 6.79 25.10 -12.90
CA ASP A 349 5.95 26.30 -12.79
C ASP A 349 5.80 26.72 -11.32
N TYR A 350 5.61 25.77 -10.41
CA TYR A 350 5.58 26.01 -8.96
C TYR A 350 6.93 26.53 -8.44
N GLU A 351 8.04 25.96 -8.91
CA GLU A 351 9.41 26.37 -8.57
C GLU A 351 9.77 27.77 -9.09
N ALA A 352 9.27 28.13 -10.27
CA ALA A 352 9.39 29.48 -10.81
C ALA A 352 8.62 30.48 -9.93
N GLU A 353 7.41 30.15 -9.49
CA GLU A 353 6.65 30.96 -8.53
C GLU A 353 7.38 31.07 -7.18
N PHE A 354 7.91 29.95 -6.67
CA PHE A 354 8.69 29.89 -5.43
C PHE A 354 9.90 30.82 -5.52
N THR A 355 10.70 30.70 -6.59
CA THR A 355 11.88 31.52 -6.86
C THR A 355 11.53 33.00 -6.99
N GLN A 356 10.41 33.31 -7.66
CA GLN A 356 9.94 34.68 -7.80
C GLN A 356 9.60 35.28 -6.42
N ARG A 357 8.87 34.55 -5.57
CA ARG A 357 8.46 35.04 -4.25
C ARG A 357 9.65 35.24 -3.30
N ILE A 358 10.62 34.32 -3.30
CA ILE A 358 11.84 34.49 -2.48
C ILE A 358 12.66 35.69 -2.93
N SER A 359 12.80 35.93 -4.25
CA SER A 359 13.59 37.06 -4.78
C SER A 359 13.04 38.44 -4.40
N GLN A 360 11.75 38.51 -4.06
CA GLN A 360 11.08 39.73 -3.61
C GLN A 360 11.24 40.00 -2.10
N ASN A 361 11.79 39.04 -1.36
CA ASN A 361 12.01 39.14 0.08
C ASN A 361 13.47 38.78 0.43
N PRO A 362 14.34 39.78 0.72
CA PRO A 362 15.75 39.54 1.01
C PRO A 362 16.03 38.53 2.15
N GLU A 363 15.13 38.40 3.12
CA GLU A 363 15.25 37.42 4.21
C GLU A 363 15.03 36.00 3.69
N LEU A 364 13.98 35.79 2.90
CA LEU A 364 13.68 34.48 2.29
C LEU A 364 14.73 34.10 1.25
N GLU A 365 15.18 35.05 0.43
CA GLU A 365 16.26 34.85 -0.54
C GLU A 365 17.54 34.36 0.16
N SER A 366 17.94 35.02 1.24
CA SER A 366 19.13 34.64 2.00
C SER A 366 19.01 33.26 2.66
N LYS A 367 17.78 32.84 3.02
CA LYS A 367 17.53 31.57 3.71
C LYS A 367 17.35 30.39 2.75
N TYR A 368 16.77 30.64 1.57
CA TYR A 368 16.25 29.58 0.68
C TYR A 368 16.72 29.66 -0.78
N GLY A 369 17.42 30.72 -1.18
CA GLY A 369 17.80 30.96 -2.59
C GLY A 369 18.60 29.84 -3.26
N SER A 370 19.36 29.05 -2.50
CA SER A 370 20.18 27.96 -3.05
C SER A 370 19.49 26.60 -3.13
N LEU A 371 18.32 26.42 -2.51
CA LEU A 371 17.72 25.09 -2.32
C LEU A 371 17.49 24.32 -3.63
N LEU A 372 16.91 24.98 -4.64
CA LEU A 372 16.60 24.33 -5.92
C LEU A 372 17.87 23.96 -6.70
N SER A 373 18.87 24.85 -6.73
CA SER A 373 20.16 24.53 -7.36
C SER A 373 20.89 23.38 -6.68
N GLU A 374 20.83 23.29 -5.35
CA GLU A 374 21.43 22.18 -4.59
C GLU A 374 20.74 20.85 -4.91
N PHE A 375 19.41 20.85 -5.10
CA PHE A 375 18.68 19.67 -5.55
C PHE A 375 19.13 19.24 -6.94
N ASP A 376 19.20 20.17 -7.89
CA ASP A 376 19.57 19.86 -9.28
C ASP A 376 20.99 19.27 -9.36
N GLU A 377 21.93 19.80 -8.57
CA GLU A 377 23.29 19.26 -8.46
C GLU A 377 23.28 17.83 -7.89
N LEU A 378 22.57 17.61 -6.77
CA LEU A 378 22.50 16.31 -6.12
C LEU A 378 21.78 15.25 -6.95
N TYR A 379 20.65 15.58 -7.56
CA TYR A 379 19.91 14.65 -8.42
C TYR A 379 20.72 14.27 -9.65
N LYS A 380 21.44 15.22 -10.24
CA LYS A 380 22.38 14.96 -11.34
C LYS A 380 23.55 14.07 -10.91
N GLU A 381 24.17 14.35 -9.76
CA GLU A 381 25.25 13.53 -9.19
C GLU A 381 24.78 12.09 -8.92
N SER A 382 23.58 11.95 -8.38
CA SER A 382 23.01 10.69 -7.92
C SER A 382 22.62 9.73 -9.03
N GLY A 383 22.31 10.20 -10.25
CA GLY A 383 21.67 9.38 -11.29
C GLY A 383 22.36 8.04 -11.61
N LYS A 384 23.70 8.01 -11.66
CA LYS A 384 24.44 6.75 -11.90
C LYS A 384 24.40 5.80 -10.69
N TYR A 385 24.38 6.35 -9.47
CA TYR A 385 24.31 5.60 -8.23
C TYR A 385 22.90 5.06 -8.00
N GLU A 386 21.87 5.86 -8.32
CA GLU A 386 20.46 5.45 -8.34
C GLU A 386 20.25 4.28 -9.32
N LYS A 387 20.79 4.36 -10.54
CA LYS A 387 20.75 3.24 -11.50
C LYS A 387 21.41 1.99 -10.91
N ALA A 388 22.62 2.14 -10.35
CA ALA A 388 23.39 1.05 -9.76
C ALA A 388 22.68 0.38 -8.57
N GLU A 389 22.11 1.18 -7.68
CA GLU A 389 21.30 0.75 -6.54
C GLU A 389 20.11 -0.09 -7.01
N ASN A 390 19.35 0.41 -7.99
CA ASN A 390 18.19 -0.30 -8.53
C ASN A 390 18.58 -1.61 -9.22
N TYR A 391 19.69 -1.67 -9.95
CA TYR A 391 20.18 -2.92 -10.55
C TYR A 391 20.59 -3.95 -9.50
N PHE A 392 21.30 -3.54 -8.44
CA PHE A 392 21.66 -4.45 -7.36
C PHE A 392 20.40 -4.98 -6.65
N ASN A 393 19.48 -4.08 -6.27
CA ASN A 393 18.27 -4.45 -5.54
C ASN A 393 17.29 -5.27 -6.37
N GLU A 394 17.07 -4.97 -7.65
CA GLU A 394 16.08 -5.67 -8.48
C GLU A 394 16.67 -6.86 -9.24
N ALA A 395 17.87 -6.77 -9.82
CA ALA A 395 18.43 -7.85 -10.63
C ALA A 395 19.20 -8.90 -9.80
N ILE A 396 19.89 -8.49 -8.72
CA ILE A 396 20.67 -9.41 -7.88
C ILE A 396 19.87 -9.88 -6.68
N TYR A 397 19.19 -8.98 -5.95
CA TYR A 397 18.47 -9.34 -4.73
C TYR A 397 17.00 -9.74 -4.98
N GLY A 398 16.27 -8.96 -5.78
CA GLY A 398 14.81 -9.05 -5.87
C GLY A 398 14.29 -10.18 -6.77
N ASN A 399 14.67 -10.17 -8.04
CA ASN A 399 14.02 -10.97 -9.09
C ASN A 399 14.76 -12.25 -9.48
N SER A 400 15.96 -12.50 -8.93
CA SER A 400 16.64 -13.80 -8.98
C SER A 400 16.55 -14.46 -7.61
N GLU A 401 15.97 -15.66 -7.54
CA GLU A 401 15.93 -16.43 -6.29
C GLU A 401 17.34 -16.94 -5.94
N THR A 402 18.08 -17.45 -6.93
CA THR A 402 19.43 -17.97 -6.75
C THR A 402 20.42 -16.91 -6.30
N PHE A 403 20.47 -15.75 -6.94
CA PHE A 403 21.43 -14.69 -6.58
C PHE A 403 21.17 -14.16 -5.17
N ARG A 404 19.88 -14.04 -4.77
CA ARG A 404 19.50 -13.74 -3.40
C ARG A 404 19.99 -14.80 -2.42
N VAL A 405 19.83 -16.09 -2.73
CA VAL A 405 20.39 -17.16 -1.88
C VAL A 405 21.92 -17.03 -1.79
N ALA A 406 22.61 -16.80 -2.90
CA ALA A 406 24.06 -16.63 -2.92
C ALA A 406 24.53 -15.43 -2.06
N LEU A 407 23.81 -14.31 -2.06
CA LEU A 407 24.06 -13.17 -1.16
C LEU A 407 23.90 -13.55 0.32
N LEU A 408 22.80 -14.24 0.67
CA LEU A 408 22.58 -14.70 2.05
C LEU A 408 23.67 -15.68 2.49
N MET A 409 24.08 -16.57 1.60
CA MET A 409 25.17 -17.54 1.83
C MET A 409 26.52 -16.84 1.99
N ASN A 410 26.81 -15.81 1.21
CA ASN A 410 28.03 -15.01 1.38
C ASN A 410 28.03 -14.26 2.72
N ASN A 411 26.89 -13.69 3.12
CA ASN A 411 26.75 -13.03 4.43
C ASN A 411 26.95 -14.05 5.57
N LEU A 412 26.39 -15.26 5.45
CA LEU A 412 26.62 -16.32 6.44
C LEU A 412 28.12 -16.65 6.56
N LEU A 413 28.82 -16.80 5.43
CA LEU A 413 30.27 -17.02 5.40
C LEU A 413 31.05 -15.88 6.09
N LYS A 414 30.75 -14.61 5.75
CA LYS A 414 31.38 -13.42 6.36
C LYS A 414 31.10 -13.30 7.86
N SER A 415 29.95 -13.80 8.32
CA SER A 415 29.56 -13.76 9.73
C SER A 415 30.23 -14.83 10.60
N TYR A 416 30.96 -15.78 9.99
CA TYR A 416 31.59 -16.87 10.74
C TYR A 416 32.55 -16.35 11.81
N GLY A 417 32.45 -16.90 13.02
CA GLY A 417 33.21 -16.46 14.20
C GLY A 417 32.63 -15.26 14.94
N SER A 418 31.58 -14.62 14.42
CA SER A 418 30.87 -13.55 15.13
C SER A 418 29.72 -14.09 16.00
N THR A 419 29.22 -13.28 16.93
CA THR A 419 28.14 -13.67 17.85
C THR A 419 26.80 -13.91 17.17
N ASN A 420 26.60 -13.40 15.94
CA ASN A 420 25.34 -13.53 15.21
C ASN A 420 25.28 -14.77 14.29
N PHE A 421 26.38 -15.49 14.08
CA PHE A 421 26.48 -16.56 13.09
C PHE A 421 25.36 -17.61 13.24
N ASN A 422 25.18 -18.16 14.44
CA ASN A 422 24.16 -19.18 14.70
C ASN A 422 22.74 -18.67 14.45
N SER A 423 22.46 -17.42 14.83
CA SER A 423 21.14 -16.80 14.60
C SER A 423 20.87 -16.57 13.10
N LEU A 424 21.90 -16.20 12.32
CA LEU A 424 21.80 -16.04 10.87
C LEU A 424 21.63 -17.39 10.18
N LYS A 425 22.38 -18.41 10.63
CA LYS A 425 22.28 -19.79 10.14
C LYS A 425 20.84 -20.29 10.26
N GLU A 426 20.26 -20.21 11.46
CA GLU A 426 18.88 -20.63 11.71
C GLU A 426 17.87 -19.84 10.87
N ARG A 427 18.02 -18.51 10.83
CA ARG A 427 17.16 -17.63 10.03
C ARG A 427 17.18 -18.00 8.55
N TYR A 428 18.36 -18.24 7.99
CA TYR A 428 18.52 -18.60 6.57
C TYR A 428 18.02 -20.01 6.29
N GLN A 429 18.24 -20.98 7.19
CA GLN A 429 17.65 -22.31 7.06
C GLN A 429 16.12 -22.26 6.97
N ASN A 430 15.48 -21.47 7.84
CA ASN A 430 14.03 -21.30 7.83
C ASN A 430 13.53 -20.62 6.56
N TYR A 431 14.21 -19.56 6.12
CA TYR A 431 13.89 -18.86 4.88
C TYR A 431 14.01 -19.77 3.65
N LEU A 432 15.13 -20.50 3.53
CA LEU A 432 15.40 -21.41 2.41
C LEU A 432 14.41 -22.57 2.37
N SER A 433 14.05 -23.13 3.53
CA SER A 433 13.03 -24.19 3.62
C SER A 433 11.65 -23.73 3.13
N GLY A 434 11.33 -22.45 3.26
CA GLY A 434 10.12 -21.85 2.67
C GLY A 434 10.27 -21.62 1.18
N LEU A 435 11.36 -20.98 0.75
CA LEU A 435 11.66 -20.66 -0.65
C LEU A 435 11.64 -21.90 -1.55
N TYR A 436 12.34 -22.98 -1.12
CA TYR A 436 12.58 -24.15 -1.95
C TYR A 436 11.36 -25.03 -2.19
N LYS A 437 10.25 -24.82 -1.48
CA LYS A 437 8.98 -25.51 -1.75
C LYS A 437 8.44 -25.19 -3.14
N ASP A 438 8.56 -23.94 -3.55
CA ASP A 438 8.02 -23.42 -4.81
C ASP A 438 9.12 -23.03 -5.81
N TYR A 439 10.37 -23.41 -5.52
CA TYR A 439 11.53 -23.09 -6.36
C TYR A 439 11.66 -24.09 -7.51
N ASP A 440 11.92 -23.58 -8.71
CA ASP A 440 12.31 -24.38 -9.87
C ASP A 440 13.73 -23.97 -10.30
N PRO A 441 14.73 -24.87 -10.13
CA PRO A 441 16.14 -24.55 -10.36
C PRO A 441 16.48 -24.29 -11.82
N ASP A 442 15.71 -24.83 -12.77
CA ASP A 442 15.97 -24.62 -14.19
C ASP A 442 15.33 -23.32 -14.66
N LEU A 443 14.10 -23.04 -14.20
CA LEU A 443 13.42 -21.77 -14.50
C LEU A 443 14.16 -20.58 -13.89
N ASP A 444 14.56 -20.65 -12.63
CA ASP A 444 15.30 -19.53 -12.00
C ASP A 444 16.70 -19.36 -12.59
N GLN A 445 17.32 -20.43 -13.10
CA GLN A 445 18.56 -20.29 -13.88
C GLN A 445 18.32 -19.47 -15.15
N GLU A 446 17.24 -19.72 -15.90
CA GLU A 446 16.90 -18.92 -17.09
C GLU A 446 16.68 -17.45 -16.74
N VAL A 447 15.90 -17.17 -15.68
CA VAL A 447 15.66 -15.81 -15.18
C VAL A 447 16.98 -15.14 -14.78
N SER A 448 17.78 -15.80 -13.95
CA SER A 448 19.01 -15.25 -13.40
C SER A 448 20.07 -14.98 -14.48
N LEU A 449 20.20 -15.85 -15.48
CA LEU A 449 21.10 -15.63 -16.61
C LEU A 449 20.65 -14.43 -17.46
N ALA A 450 19.35 -14.28 -17.71
CA ALA A 450 18.84 -13.11 -18.43
C ALA A 450 19.05 -11.80 -17.64
N LEU A 451 18.83 -11.84 -16.32
CA LEU A 451 19.04 -10.69 -15.43
C LEU A 451 20.51 -10.28 -15.34
N ILE A 452 21.45 -11.23 -15.23
CA ILE A 452 22.87 -10.89 -15.18
C ILE A 452 23.38 -10.36 -16.52
N ASP A 453 22.84 -10.83 -17.64
CA ASP A 453 23.20 -10.28 -18.96
C ASP A 453 22.68 -8.86 -19.14
N LEU A 454 21.47 -8.55 -18.65
CA LEU A 454 20.98 -7.18 -18.56
C LEU A 454 21.87 -6.33 -17.64
N TYR A 455 22.25 -6.84 -16.46
CA TYR A 455 23.14 -6.17 -15.53
C TYR A 455 24.49 -5.83 -16.18
N LYS A 456 25.17 -6.80 -16.82
CA LYS A 456 26.46 -6.59 -17.50
C LYS A 456 26.38 -5.52 -18.60
N LYS A 457 25.24 -5.45 -19.30
CA LYS A 457 24.98 -4.50 -20.38
C LYS A 457 24.73 -3.09 -19.85
N GLU A 458 23.88 -2.95 -18.84
CA GLU A 458 23.30 -1.67 -18.45
C GLU A 458 23.96 -1.02 -17.23
N MET A 459 24.61 -1.80 -16.37
CA MET A 459 25.33 -1.30 -15.20
C MET A 459 26.55 -0.47 -15.65
N PRO A 460 26.77 0.74 -15.09
CA PRO A 460 27.97 1.52 -15.37
C PRO A 460 29.25 0.69 -15.16
N LYS A 461 30.21 0.79 -16.07
CA LYS A 461 31.38 -0.11 -16.10
C LYS A 461 32.25 0.04 -14.86
N GLU A 462 32.31 1.22 -14.26
CA GLU A 462 33.02 1.48 -13.01
C GLU A 462 32.44 0.73 -11.79
N PHE A 463 31.18 0.32 -11.87
CA PHE A 463 30.45 -0.43 -10.82
C PHE A 463 30.32 -1.92 -11.14
N GLN A 464 31.07 -2.41 -12.13
CA GLN A 464 31.23 -3.85 -12.39
C GLN A 464 32.58 -4.32 -11.82
N PRO A 465 32.71 -5.61 -11.44
CA PRO A 465 34.01 -6.21 -11.10
C PRO A 465 35.02 -6.05 -12.23
N ALA A 466 36.26 -5.65 -11.90
CA ALA A 466 37.31 -5.37 -12.88
C ALA A 466 37.69 -6.60 -13.72
N ASP A 467 37.66 -7.79 -13.12
CA ASP A 467 37.95 -9.06 -13.78
C ASP A 467 36.75 -9.63 -14.57
N GLY A 468 35.64 -8.86 -14.63
CA GLY A 468 34.39 -9.26 -15.27
C GLY A 468 33.51 -10.17 -14.41
N ILE A 469 32.32 -10.46 -14.95
CA ILE A 469 31.30 -11.32 -14.32
C ILE A 469 31.17 -12.58 -15.17
N ASN A 470 31.58 -13.73 -14.63
CA ASN A 470 31.53 -15.01 -15.33
C ASN A 470 30.49 -15.95 -14.69
N ILE A 471 29.21 -15.56 -14.82
CA ILE A 471 28.07 -16.37 -14.43
C ILE A 471 27.48 -17.01 -15.69
N THR A 472 27.47 -18.35 -15.74
CA THR A 472 27.05 -19.19 -16.87
C THR A 472 26.27 -20.41 -16.38
N GLY A 473 25.71 -21.22 -17.28
CA GLY A 473 25.07 -22.49 -16.91
C GLY A 473 25.98 -23.44 -16.13
N ASP A 474 27.29 -23.41 -16.36
CA ASP A 474 28.25 -24.23 -15.61
C ASP A 474 28.41 -23.76 -14.16
N THR A 475 28.35 -22.45 -13.91
CA THR A 475 28.34 -21.94 -12.53
C THR A 475 27.10 -22.41 -11.76
N PHE A 476 25.93 -22.43 -12.40
CA PHE A 476 24.69 -22.94 -11.79
C PHE A 476 24.75 -24.43 -11.53
N LYS A 477 25.24 -25.21 -12.50
CA LYS A 477 25.37 -26.67 -12.40
C LYS A 477 26.28 -27.10 -11.25
N ASN A 478 27.35 -26.36 -11.02
CA ASN A 478 28.36 -26.67 -10.00
C ASN A 478 28.13 -25.95 -8.66
N SER A 479 27.00 -25.25 -8.52
CA SER A 479 26.64 -24.55 -7.28
C SER A 479 25.71 -25.40 -6.44
N PHE A 480 25.97 -25.46 -5.12
CA PHE A 480 25.07 -26.15 -4.20
C PHE A 480 23.83 -25.31 -3.89
N VAL A 481 23.90 -23.97 -4.02
CA VAL A 481 22.76 -23.07 -3.72
C VAL A 481 21.59 -23.21 -4.70
N THR A 482 21.86 -23.78 -5.88
CA THR A 482 20.84 -24.14 -6.89
C THR A 482 20.23 -25.51 -6.64
N GLY A 483 20.76 -26.28 -5.67
CA GLY A 483 20.43 -27.67 -5.41
C GLY A 483 20.99 -28.68 -6.41
N LYS A 484 21.82 -28.25 -7.38
CA LYS A 484 22.43 -29.11 -8.41
C LYS A 484 23.70 -29.82 -7.93
N ALA A 485 24.40 -29.24 -6.94
CA ALA A 485 25.48 -29.91 -6.21
C ALA A 485 25.03 -30.30 -4.79
N ASN A 486 25.56 -31.42 -4.29
CA ASN A 486 25.27 -31.92 -2.95
C ASN A 486 26.25 -31.34 -1.92
N ILE A 487 25.74 -31.16 -0.71
CA ILE A 487 26.49 -30.83 0.50
C ILE A 487 25.98 -31.70 1.65
N ASN A 488 26.86 -32.18 2.52
CA ASN A 488 26.50 -33.10 3.61
C ASN A 488 25.72 -34.33 3.10
N GLY A 489 26.08 -34.79 1.90
CA GLY A 489 25.45 -35.93 1.22
C GLY A 489 24.02 -35.69 0.73
N VAL A 490 23.51 -34.45 0.73
CA VAL A 490 22.16 -34.09 0.29
C VAL A 490 22.15 -32.86 -0.62
N SER A 491 21.10 -32.72 -1.43
CA SER A 491 20.80 -31.44 -2.08
C SER A 491 20.18 -30.49 -1.06
N ILE A 492 20.58 -29.22 -1.08
CA ILE A 492 20.05 -28.18 -0.18
C ILE A 492 18.53 -28.01 -0.29
N ILE A 493 17.97 -28.25 -1.48
CA ILE A 493 16.53 -28.21 -1.77
C ILE A 493 15.81 -29.39 -1.10
N GLY A 494 16.45 -30.57 -1.10
CA GLY A 494 15.86 -31.80 -0.57
C GLY A 494 15.86 -31.85 0.96
N ASN A 495 16.88 -31.28 1.62
CA ASN A 495 16.95 -31.20 3.07
C ASN A 495 17.90 -30.09 3.54
N THR A 496 17.39 -28.87 3.71
CA THR A 496 18.18 -27.70 4.11
C THR A 496 18.78 -27.86 5.51
N ALA A 497 18.09 -28.51 6.45
CA ALA A 497 18.61 -28.74 7.80
C ALA A 497 19.87 -29.62 7.76
N LYS A 498 19.81 -30.74 7.04
CA LYS A 498 20.95 -31.65 6.87
C LYS A 498 22.08 -31.03 6.05
N ALA A 499 21.75 -30.24 5.03
CA ALA A 499 22.73 -29.49 4.26
C ALA A 499 23.58 -28.53 5.13
N PHE A 500 23.09 -28.12 6.29
CA PHE A 500 23.74 -27.17 7.21
C PHE A 500 24.29 -27.85 8.49
N GLU A 501 24.15 -29.17 8.61
CA GLU A 501 24.45 -29.93 9.83
C GLU A 501 25.93 -29.88 10.18
N ASN A 502 26.81 -30.16 9.21
CA ASN A 502 28.26 -30.02 9.39
C ASN A 502 28.71 -28.62 8.96
N GLU A 503 29.09 -27.83 9.94
CA GLU A 503 29.49 -26.44 9.75
C GLU A 503 30.79 -26.28 8.96
N ILE A 504 31.76 -27.17 9.17
CA ILE A 504 33.05 -27.12 8.46
C ILE A 504 32.82 -27.42 6.98
N GLU A 505 32.00 -28.43 6.68
CA GLU A 505 31.64 -28.76 5.29
C GLU A 505 30.84 -27.62 4.64
N LEU A 506 29.91 -27.01 5.39
CA LEU A 506 29.16 -25.82 4.96
C LEU A 506 30.08 -24.67 4.58
N LEU A 507 31.02 -24.30 5.45
CA LEU A 507 31.95 -23.18 5.21
C LEU A 507 32.87 -23.45 4.01
N ASN A 508 33.37 -24.68 3.88
CA ASN A 508 34.20 -25.07 2.73
C ASN A 508 33.41 -25.00 1.42
N ALA A 509 32.16 -25.47 1.42
CA ALA A 509 31.28 -25.36 0.26
C ALA A 509 30.97 -23.89 -0.08
N LEU A 510 30.63 -23.07 0.91
CA LEU A 510 30.38 -21.63 0.73
C LEU A 510 31.58 -20.92 0.10
N GLN A 511 32.78 -21.20 0.60
CA GLN A 511 34.01 -20.58 0.13
C GLN A 511 34.39 -21.02 -1.29
N SER A 512 34.04 -22.25 -1.69
CA SER A 512 34.42 -22.82 -2.99
C SER A 512 33.31 -22.75 -4.05
N ASP A 513 32.08 -22.40 -3.67
CA ASP A 513 30.94 -22.37 -4.59
C ASP A 513 31.15 -21.29 -5.67
N PRO A 514 31.15 -21.67 -6.96
CA PRO A 514 31.50 -20.76 -8.04
C PRO A 514 30.49 -19.61 -8.18
N LEU A 515 29.23 -19.83 -7.82
CA LEU A 515 28.20 -18.80 -7.91
C LEU A 515 28.27 -17.84 -6.72
N VAL A 516 28.47 -18.35 -5.51
CA VAL A 516 28.70 -17.52 -4.31
C VAL A 516 29.91 -16.61 -4.51
N GLN A 517 31.01 -17.13 -5.08
CA GLN A 517 32.20 -16.33 -5.39
C GLN A 517 31.92 -15.19 -6.38
N GLN A 518 31.18 -15.44 -7.47
CA GLN A 518 30.85 -14.39 -8.44
C GLN A 518 29.93 -13.32 -7.84
N ILE A 519 28.95 -13.74 -7.03
CA ILE A 519 28.04 -12.83 -6.33
C ILE A 519 28.78 -12.02 -5.26
N SER A 520 29.74 -12.60 -4.54
CA SER A 520 30.58 -11.85 -3.58
C SER A 520 31.32 -10.71 -4.26
N LYS A 521 31.88 -10.93 -5.45
CA LYS A 521 32.57 -9.86 -6.21
C LYS A 521 31.64 -8.71 -6.57
N ILE A 522 30.41 -9.02 -6.96
CA ILE A 522 29.39 -8.00 -7.26
C ILE A 522 29.02 -7.24 -6.00
N GLU A 523 28.79 -7.94 -4.88
CA GLU A 523 28.47 -7.36 -3.58
C GLU A 523 29.59 -6.45 -3.05
N GLU A 524 30.86 -6.87 -3.18
CA GLU A 524 32.03 -6.08 -2.77
C GLU A 524 32.11 -4.77 -3.54
N VAL A 525 32.03 -4.82 -4.88
CA VAL A 525 32.05 -3.61 -5.72
C VAL A 525 30.89 -2.68 -5.38
N TYR A 526 29.70 -3.22 -5.18
CA TYR A 526 28.52 -2.45 -4.79
C TYR A 526 28.72 -1.80 -3.41
N GLY A 527 29.19 -2.57 -2.41
CA GLY A 527 29.43 -2.10 -1.04
C GLY A 527 30.56 -1.08 -0.92
N GLU A 528 31.55 -1.13 -1.81
CA GLU A 528 32.67 -0.17 -1.82
C GLU A 528 32.36 1.09 -2.63
N LYS A 529 31.75 0.93 -3.82
CA LYS A 529 31.66 2.02 -4.81
C LYS A 529 30.28 2.65 -4.96
N VAL A 530 29.21 1.96 -4.55
CA VAL A 530 27.84 2.42 -4.78
C VAL A 530 27.18 2.78 -3.46
N SER A 531 27.01 1.80 -2.57
CA SER A 531 26.18 1.94 -1.36
C SER A 531 26.59 3.13 -0.46
N PRO A 532 27.88 3.35 -0.13
CA PRO A 532 28.26 4.47 0.75
C PRO A 532 28.02 5.85 0.12
N ILE A 533 28.25 5.98 -1.19
CA ILE A 533 28.05 7.25 -1.90
C ILE A 533 26.55 7.52 -2.08
N TYR A 534 25.80 6.50 -2.50
CA TYR A 534 24.36 6.57 -2.63
C TYR A 534 23.69 6.99 -1.31
N THR A 535 24.00 6.29 -0.21
CA THR A 535 23.45 6.60 1.12
C THR A 535 23.83 8.00 1.62
N GLY A 536 25.06 8.44 1.35
CA GLY A 536 25.51 9.81 1.66
C GLY A 536 24.71 10.88 0.90
N ILE A 537 24.48 10.66 -0.39
CA ILE A 537 23.65 11.54 -1.23
C ILE A 537 22.19 11.55 -0.75
N GLN A 538 21.59 10.38 -0.48
CA GLN A 538 20.21 10.29 0.00
C GLN A 538 20.02 11.00 1.35
N SER A 539 21.04 10.96 2.22
CA SER A 539 21.04 11.70 3.48
C SER A 539 21.04 13.22 3.26
N ARG A 540 21.84 13.71 2.32
CA ARG A 540 21.85 15.14 1.92
C ARG A 540 20.52 15.57 1.30
N LEU A 541 19.97 14.78 0.39
CA LEU A 541 18.64 15.01 -0.21
C LEU A 541 17.54 15.05 0.85
N SER A 542 17.57 14.13 1.83
CA SER A 542 16.58 14.11 2.92
C SER A 542 16.64 15.36 3.79
N ASN A 543 17.84 15.85 4.13
CA ASN A 543 18.01 17.12 4.84
C ASN A 543 17.48 18.30 4.00
N LEU A 544 17.88 18.36 2.72
CA LEU A 544 17.44 19.41 1.81
C LEU A 544 15.91 19.41 1.64
N GLN A 545 15.29 18.24 1.59
CA GLN A 545 13.84 18.08 1.52
C GLN A 545 13.12 18.55 2.78
N ARG A 546 13.70 18.40 3.98
CA ARG A 546 13.15 19.05 5.19
C ARG A 546 13.18 20.57 5.06
N LYS A 547 14.32 21.14 4.65
CA LYS A 547 14.47 22.60 4.48
C LYS A 547 13.52 23.13 3.41
N TYR A 548 13.38 22.41 2.30
CA TYR A 548 12.47 22.78 1.22
C TYR A 548 11.01 22.68 1.61
N MET A 549 10.61 21.66 2.39
CA MET A 549 9.24 21.60 2.92
C MET A 549 8.95 22.79 3.85
N LYS A 550 9.89 23.18 4.72
CA LYS A 550 9.78 24.39 5.55
C LYS A 550 9.63 25.64 4.68
N ALA A 551 10.51 25.78 3.68
CA ALA A 551 10.52 26.91 2.77
C ALA A 551 9.20 27.04 2.00
N GLN A 552 8.64 25.94 1.50
CA GLN A 552 7.35 25.94 0.80
C GLN A 552 6.22 26.48 1.70
N MET A 553 6.17 26.06 2.97
CA MET A 553 5.15 26.56 3.91
C MET A 553 5.34 28.05 4.26
N GLU A 554 6.59 28.53 4.37
CA GLU A 554 6.88 29.94 4.66
C GLU A 554 6.65 30.87 3.46
N VAL A 555 6.96 30.42 2.24
CA VAL A 555 6.84 31.19 0.98
C VAL A 555 5.40 31.26 0.46
N PHE A 556 4.59 30.24 0.77
CA PHE A 556 3.20 30.14 0.37
C PHE A 556 2.25 30.08 1.58
N PRO A 557 2.20 31.12 2.43
CA PRO A 557 1.32 31.11 3.61
C PRO A 557 -0.18 31.10 3.24
N ASP A 558 -0.50 31.41 1.99
CA ASP A 558 -1.83 31.36 1.39
C ASP A 558 -2.24 29.96 0.89
N LYS A 559 -1.31 29.00 0.81
CA LYS A 559 -1.60 27.62 0.41
C LYS A 559 -1.85 26.74 1.64
N LEU A 560 -2.87 25.88 1.56
CA LEU A 560 -3.12 24.86 2.58
C LEU A 560 -2.29 23.61 2.25
N PHE A 561 -1.31 23.32 3.11
CA PHE A 561 -0.46 22.14 2.98
C PHE A 561 -0.99 20.99 3.83
N PHE A 562 -1.15 19.82 3.23
CA PHE A 562 -1.37 18.57 3.96
C PHE A 562 -0.05 17.78 4.06
N PRO A 563 0.22 17.05 5.15
CA PRO A 563 1.49 16.35 5.26
C PRO A 563 1.50 15.09 4.39
N ASP A 564 2.67 14.70 3.88
CA ASP A 564 2.84 13.39 3.25
C ASP A 564 2.38 12.26 4.17
N ALA A 565 1.83 11.18 3.59
CA ALA A 565 1.46 9.99 4.32
C ALA A 565 2.67 9.34 5.02
N ASN A 566 2.44 8.77 6.20
CA ASN A 566 3.47 8.16 7.05
C ASN A 566 2.88 7.06 7.98
N SER A 567 1.92 6.29 7.48
CA SER A 567 1.19 5.23 8.21
C SER A 567 0.50 5.75 9.48
N THR A 568 -0.09 6.93 9.42
CA THR A 568 -0.91 7.52 10.50
C THR A 568 -2.32 7.77 10.01
N LEU A 569 -3.26 7.92 10.94
CA LEU A 569 -4.67 8.13 10.64
C LEU A 569 -4.88 9.48 9.91
N ARG A 570 -5.52 9.45 8.74
CA ARG A 570 -5.81 10.61 7.88
C ARG A 570 -7.22 10.57 7.31
N VAL A 571 -7.75 11.75 7.02
CA VAL A 571 -8.99 11.94 6.25
C VAL A 571 -8.66 12.48 4.86
N THR A 572 -9.29 11.91 3.84
CA THR A 572 -9.38 12.51 2.51
C THR A 572 -10.85 12.62 2.11
N TYR A 573 -11.20 13.55 1.22
CA TYR A 573 -12.59 13.78 0.85
C TYR A 573 -12.72 14.19 -0.62
N GLY A 574 -13.90 13.94 -1.18
CA GLY A 574 -14.14 14.00 -2.59
C GLY A 574 -15.61 13.83 -2.93
N LYS A 575 -15.86 13.40 -4.15
CA LYS A 575 -17.19 13.08 -4.63
C LYS A 575 -17.15 11.86 -5.53
N VAL A 576 -18.26 11.14 -5.63
CA VAL A 576 -18.44 10.09 -6.64
C VAL A 576 -18.34 10.75 -8.02
N ASP A 577 -17.38 10.33 -8.83
CA ASP A 577 -17.17 10.92 -10.16
C ASP A 577 -16.47 9.90 -11.08
N GLY A 578 -16.98 9.78 -12.30
CA GLY A 578 -16.29 9.05 -13.36
C GLY A 578 -15.08 9.85 -13.86
N TYR A 579 -14.40 9.33 -14.88
CA TYR A 579 -13.33 10.07 -15.54
C TYR A 579 -13.14 9.57 -16.97
N GLN A 580 -12.49 10.36 -17.82
CA GLN A 580 -12.14 9.94 -19.15
C GLN A 580 -10.64 9.63 -19.22
N PRO A 581 -10.23 8.37 -19.39
CA PRO A 581 -8.84 8.03 -19.66
C PRO A 581 -8.36 8.70 -20.92
N SER A 582 -7.13 9.23 -20.90
CA SER A 582 -6.58 9.95 -22.06
C SER A 582 -6.40 9.10 -23.32
N ASP A 583 -6.33 7.78 -23.18
CA ASP A 583 -6.17 6.80 -24.25
C ASP A 583 -7.49 6.15 -24.70
N LYS A 584 -8.61 6.47 -24.02
CA LYS A 584 -9.94 5.94 -24.36
C LYS A 584 -10.85 7.04 -24.91
N PRO A 585 -11.62 6.76 -25.97
CA PRO A 585 -12.57 7.72 -26.52
C PRO A 585 -13.82 7.90 -25.65
N THR A 586 -14.02 7.03 -24.66
CA THR A 586 -15.22 6.99 -23.82
C THR A 586 -14.88 7.28 -22.37
N ARG A 587 -15.71 8.10 -21.73
CA ARG A 587 -15.71 8.27 -20.28
C ARG A 587 -16.04 6.95 -19.59
N TYR A 588 -15.33 6.66 -18.51
CA TYR A 588 -15.72 5.64 -17.56
C TYR A 588 -16.74 6.19 -16.58
N GLU A 589 -17.86 5.50 -16.48
CA GLU A 589 -18.91 5.78 -15.51
C GLU A 589 -18.45 5.40 -14.09
N PRO A 590 -18.99 6.07 -13.05
CA PRO A 590 -18.50 5.92 -11.69
C PRO A 590 -18.93 4.63 -10.98
N ILE A 591 -19.84 3.83 -11.53
CA ILE A 591 -20.43 2.65 -10.86
C ILE A 591 -20.43 1.45 -11.80
N THR A 592 -19.96 0.30 -11.33
CA THR A 592 -20.04 -0.99 -12.04
C THR A 592 -21.12 -1.91 -11.47
N TYR A 593 -21.45 -2.96 -12.22
CA TYR A 593 -22.56 -3.85 -11.90
C TYR A 593 -22.25 -5.32 -12.18
N LEU A 594 -22.96 -6.22 -11.51
CA LEU A 594 -22.75 -7.68 -11.60
C LEU A 594 -22.97 -8.26 -13.00
N ASP A 595 -23.88 -7.67 -13.79
CA ASP A 595 -24.08 -8.06 -15.19
C ASP A 595 -22.88 -7.74 -16.08
N GLU A 596 -21.99 -6.84 -15.68
CA GLU A 596 -20.72 -6.58 -16.35
C GLU A 596 -19.64 -7.59 -15.95
N ALA A 597 -19.61 -8.01 -14.68
CA ALA A 597 -18.75 -9.11 -14.23
C ALA A 597 -19.06 -10.41 -15.00
N MET A 598 -20.35 -10.70 -15.24
CA MET A 598 -20.77 -11.84 -16.07
C MET A 598 -20.23 -11.81 -17.50
N LYS A 599 -19.89 -10.64 -18.04
CA LYS A 599 -19.30 -10.53 -19.39
C LYS A 599 -17.82 -10.92 -19.39
N LYS A 600 -17.15 -10.83 -18.23
CA LYS A 600 -15.76 -11.24 -18.03
C LYS A 600 -15.63 -12.71 -17.66
N TYR A 601 -16.71 -13.35 -17.19
CA TYR A 601 -16.72 -14.74 -16.73
C TYR A 601 -16.18 -15.73 -17.77
N ILE A 602 -15.22 -16.57 -17.34
CA ILE A 602 -14.67 -17.69 -18.09
C ILE A 602 -14.69 -18.93 -17.19
N PRO A 603 -15.47 -19.99 -17.52
CA PRO A 603 -15.61 -21.17 -16.67
C PRO A 603 -14.28 -21.83 -16.32
N GLY A 604 -13.97 -21.93 -15.03
CA GLY A 604 -12.75 -22.56 -14.52
C GLY A 604 -11.45 -21.78 -14.77
N ASP A 605 -11.54 -20.53 -15.23
CA ASP A 605 -10.39 -19.65 -15.35
C ASP A 605 -9.87 -19.21 -13.97
N TYR A 606 -8.55 -19.12 -13.82
CA TYR A 606 -7.95 -18.78 -12.53
C TYR A 606 -8.30 -17.37 -12.04
N GLU A 607 -8.50 -16.41 -12.94
CA GLU A 607 -8.79 -15.02 -12.60
C GLU A 607 -10.27 -14.68 -12.78
N PHE A 608 -10.93 -15.28 -13.79
CA PHE A 608 -12.26 -14.89 -14.25
C PHE A 608 -13.35 -15.96 -14.06
N ASP A 609 -13.14 -16.98 -13.22
CA ASP A 609 -14.23 -17.87 -12.81
C ASP A 609 -15.18 -17.19 -11.80
N LEU A 610 -16.41 -17.69 -11.69
CA LEU A 610 -17.41 -17.18 -10.75
C LEU A 610 -18.18 -18.33 -10.07
N PRO A 611 -18.51 -18.22 -8.77
CA PRO A 611 -19.29 -19.25 -8.10
C PRO A 611 -20.69 -19.40 -8.70
N GLN A 612 -21.15 -20.65 -8.88
CA GLN A 612 -22.47 -20.94 -9.45
C GLN A 612 -23.62 -20.24 -8.71
N LYS A 613 -23.56 -20.15 -7.37
CA LYS A 613 -24.59 -19.46 -6.59
C LYS A 613 -24.70 -17.97 -6.97
N LEU A 614 -23.59 -17.28 -7.25
CA LEU A 614 -23.61 -15.88 -7.67
C LEU A 614 -24.23 -15.72 -9.07
N MET A 615 -23.87 -16.61 -10.00
CA MET A 615 -24.47 -16.64 -11.34
C MET A 615 -25.98 -16.90 -11.29
N ASP A 616 -26.44 -17.78 -10.40
CA ASP A 616 -27.87 -18.07 -10.21
C ASP A 616 -28.64 -16.86 -9.66
N LEU A 617 -28.05 -16.11 -8.71
CA LEU A 617 -28.63 -14.88 -8.17
C LEU A 617 -28.78 -13.80 -9.26
N GLU A 618 -27.76 -13.63 -10.08
CA GLU A 618 -27.76 -12.71 -11.24
C GLU A 618 -28.81 -13.12 -12.29
N ALA A 619 -28.88 -14.40 -12.65
CA ALA A 619 -29.85 -14.92 -13.62
C ALA A 619 -31.30 -14.73 -13.15
N LYS A 620 -31.55 -14.91 -11.85
CA LYS A 620 -32.87 -14.71 -11.22
C LYS A 620 -33.16 -13.26 -10.87
N LYS A 621 -32.15 -12.39 -10.90
CA LYS A 621 -32.22 -11.01 -10.40
C LYS A 621 -32.66 -10.95 -8.92
N ASP A 622 -32.26 -11.93 -8.12
CA ASP A 622 -32.61 -12.03 -6.70
C ASP A 622 -31.66 -11.18 -5.84
N PHE A 623 -31.74 -9.86 -5.99
CA PHE A 623 -30.87 -8.91 -5.28
C PHE A 623 -31.49 -8.37 -3.99
N GLY A 624 -32.71 -8.81 -3.63
CA GLY A 624 -33.42 -8.27 -2.47
C GLY A 624 -33.49 -6.72 -2.48
N PRO A 625 -33.23 -6.06 -1.34
CA PRO A 625 -33.24 -4.59 -1.25
C PRO A 625 -31.95 -3.92 -1.77
N TYR A 626 -30.93 -4.67 -2.18
CA TYR A 626 -29.61 -4.15 -2.51
C TYR A 626 -29.49 -3.72 -3.98
N GLY A 627 -30.26 -4.35 -4.87
CA GLY A 627 -30.26 -4.05 -6.29
C GLY A 627 -30.94 -2.73 -6.65
N VAL A 628 -30.54 -2.15 -7.78
CA VAL A 628 -31.21 -1.00 -8.39
C VAL A 628 -32.10 -1.44 -9.55
N GLY A 629 -33.20 -0.72 -9.79
CA GLY A 629 -34.18 -1.09 -10.82
C GLY A 629 -35.14 -2.18 -10.35
N LYS A 630 -35.93 -2.76 -11.27
CA LYS A 630 -36.96 -3.77 -10.96
C LYS A 630 -37.06 -4.85 -12.03
N GLY A 631 -37.43 -6.06 -11.61
CA GLY A 631 -37.64 -7.20 -12.49
C GLY A 631 -36.40 -7.51 -13.35
N LYS A 632 -36.61 -7.78 -14.65
CA LYS A 632 -35.50 -8.08 -15.58
C LYS A 632 -34.51 -6.94 -15.80
N LYS A 633 -34.87 -5.69 -15.42
CA LYS A 633 -33.99 -4.51 -15.50
C LYS A 633 -33.23 -4.26 -14.19
N ALA A 634 -33.42 -5.10 -13.18
CA ALA A 634 -32.65 -4.97 -11.95
C ALA A 634 -31.17 -5.22 -12.22
N ARG A 635 -30.31 -4.45 -11.57
CA ARG A 635 -28.85 -4.59 -11.61
C ARG A 635 -28.31 -4.54 -10.19
N MET A 636 -27.26 -5.29 -9.90
CA MET A 636 -26.57 -5.26 -8.62
C MET A 636 -25.29 -4.43 -8.75
N PRO A 637 -25.22 -3.22 -8.16
CA PRO A 637 -23.97 -2.47 -8.03
C PRO A 637 -22.88 -3.32 -7.38
N ILE A 638 -21.64 -3.24 -7.89
CA ILE A 638 -20.47 -3.92 -7.29
C ILE A 638 -19.51 -2.88 -6.74
N ASP A 639 -18.89 -2.10 -7.61
CA ASP A 639 -17.87 -1.12 -7.24
C ASP A 639 -18.26 0.28 -7.68
N PHE A 640 -17.59 1.26 -7.09
CA PHE A 640 -17.66 2.63 -7.54
C PHE A 640 -16.32 3.35 -7.37
N ILE A 641 -16.21 4.52 -8.01
CA ILE A 641 -15.03 5.39 -7.95
C ILE A 641 -15.40 6.80 -7.49
N ALA A 642 -14.44 7.44 -6.81
CA ALA A 642 -14.57 8.81 -6.33
C ALA A 642 -13.23 9.54 -6.37
N THR A 643 -13.27 10.86 -6.21
CA THR A 643 -12.08 11.73 -6.29
C THR A 643 -11.27 11.77 -4.98
N ASN A 644 -11.41 10.80 -4.08
CA ASN A 644 -10.65 10.81 -2.82
C ASN A 644 -9.17 10.50 -3.09
N HIS A 645 -8.27 11.16 -2.35
CA HIS A 645 -6.83 10.96 -2.50
C HIS A 645 -6.37 9.83 -1.55
N THR A 646 -6.19 8.62 -2.09
CA THR A 646 -5.75 7.44 -1.33
C THR A 646 -4.37 6.94 -1.80
N THR A 647 -3.74 6.09 -0.99
CA THR A 647 -2.55 5.30 -1.36
C THR A 647 -2.55 3.94 -0.66
N GLY A 648 -1.50 3.14 -0.82
CA GLY A 648 -1.33 1.88 -0.07
C GLY A 648 -1.46 2.15 1.43
N GLY A 649 -2.14 1.28 2.18
CA GLY A 649 -2.54 1.50 3.57
C GLY A 649 -3.98 1.98 3.74
N ASN A 650 -4.57 2.64 2.73
CA ASN A 650 -6.01 2.92 2.69
C ASN A 650 -6.86 1.70 2.31
N SER A 651 -6.26 0.56 1.99
CA SER A 651 -7.00 -0.70 1.82
C SER A 651 -7.82 -0.99 3.07
N GLY A 652 -9.12 -1.20 2.88
CA GLY A 652 -10.08 -1.43 3.95
C GLY A 652 -10.46 -0.15 4.69
N SER A 653 -10.32 1.03 4.07
CA SER A 653 -10.81 2.27 4.69
C SER A 653 -12.31 2.42 4.46
N PRO A 654 -13.08 2.83 5.48
CA PRO A 654 -14.48 3.19 5.30
C PRO A 654 -14.60 4.39 4.37
N VAL A 655 -15.56 4.31 3.46
CA VAL A 655 -16.00 5.42 2.62
C VAL A 655 -17.34 5.87 3.16
N LEU A 656 -17.39 7.12 3.59
CA LEU A 656 -18.49 7.68 4.35
C LEU A 656 -19.22 8.74 3.53
N ASP A 657 -20.55 8.76 3.64
CA ASP A 657 -21.38 9.81 3.06
C ASP A 657 -21.32 11.12 3.86
N LYS A 658 -22.01 12.15 3.37
CA LYS A 658 -22.11 13.47 4.02
C LYS A 658 -22.62 13.47 5.46
N ASP A 659 -23.34 12.42 5.86
CA ASP A 659 -23.97 12.25 7.16
C ASP A 659 -23.14 11.30 8.06
N GLY A 660 -21.98 10.81 7.58
CA GLY A 660 -21.07 9.94 8.33
C GLY A 660 -21.40 8.45 8.26
N ASN A 661 -22.24 8.01 7.32
CA ASN A 661 -22.64 6.61 7.20
C ASN A 661 -21.80 5.87 6.15
N LEU A 662 -21.52 4.59 6.38
CA LEU A 662 -20.73 3.74 5.49
C LEU A 662 -21.50 3.46 4.19
N ILE A 663 -20.90 3.87 3.07
CA ILE A 663 -21.44 3.66 1.70
C ILE A 663 -20.53 2.77 0.85
N GLY A 664 -19.29 2.54 1.28
CA GLY A 664 -18.38 1.63 0.60
C GLY A 664 -17.09 1.37 1.35
N LEU A 665 -16.28 0.49 0.78
CA LEU A 665 -15.01 0.03 1.33
C LEU A 665 -13.89 0.26 0.31
N ASN A 666 -12.95 1.15 0.59
CA ASN A 666 -11.84 1.44 -0.31
C ASN A 666 -10.90 0.23 -0.46
N PHE A 667 -10.46 -0.08 -1.68
CA PHE A 667 -9.53 -1.20 -1.90
C PHE A 667 -8.43 -0.98 -2.94
N ASP A 668 -8.59 -0.04 -3.87
CA ASP A 668 -7.62 0.15 -4.96
C ASP A 668 -7.64 1.58 -5.52
N ARG A 669 -6.81 1.86 -6.53
CA ARG A 669 -6.76 3.09 -7.31
C ARG A 669 -6.76 2.78 -8.79
N VAL A 670 -7.31 3.69 -9.58
CA VAL A 670 -7.32 3.55 -11.04
C VAL A 670 -5.91 3.74 -11.62
N TRP A 671 -5.69 3.18 -12.81
CA TRP A 671 -4.38 3.07 -13.45
C TRP A 671 -3.72 4.43 -13.65
N GLU A 672 -4.47 5.38 -14.21
CA GLU A 672 -4.03 6.76 -14.43
C GLU A 672 -3.77 7.50 -13.11
N GLY A 673 -4.34 7.03 -12.01
CA GLY A 673 -4.19 7.60 -10.67
C GLY A 673 -3.05 7.00 -9.85
N THR A 674 -2.31 6.01 -10.35
CA THR A 674 -1.18 5.39 -9.63
C THR A 674 -0.04 6.37 -9.32
N MET A 675 0.04 7.46 -10.08
CA MET A 675 0.96 8.60 -9.86
C MET A 675 0.62 9.49 -8.66
N SER A 676 -0.55 9.27 -8.04
CA SER A 676 -1.08 10.14 -6.98
C SER A 676 -0.15 10.29 -5.79
N ASP A 677 0.77 9.33 -5.55
CA ASP A 677 1.77 9.41 -4.48
C ASP A 677 2.78 10.57 -4.67
N LEU A 678 2.85 11.16 -5.87
CA LEU A 678 3.84 12.18 -6.27
C LEU A 678 3.19 13.44 -6.84
N ASN A 679 2.04 13.29 -7.49
CA ASN A 679 1.26 14.38 -8.05
C ASN A 679 -0.20 13.94 -8.15
N TYR A 680 -1.05 14.44 -7.26
CA TYR A 680 -2.49 14.23 -7.39
C TYR A 680 -3.09 15.11 -8.49
N ASP A 681 -3.91 14.51 -9.37
CA ASP A 681 -4.67 15.21 -10.40
C ASP A 681 -6.17 14.83 -10.33
N PRO A 682 -7.07 15.74 -9.92
CA PRO A 682 -8.48 15.43 -9.74
C PRO A 682 -9.20 15.04 -11.03
N GLU A 683 -8.61 15.28 -12.22
CA GLU A 683 -9.24 14.88 -13.48
C GLU A 683 -9.14 13.37 -13.72
N ILE A 684 -8.10 12.71 -13.20
CA ILE A 684 -7.78 11.30 -13.49
C ILE A 684 -7.57 10.43 -12.25
N CYS A 685 -7.21 11.00 -11.11
CA CYS A 685 -7.03 10.25 -9.87
C CYS A 685 -8.38 9.85 -9.29
N ARG A 686 -8.58 8.55 -9.12
CA ARG A 686 -9.76 7.97 -8.48
C ARG A 686 -9.36 6.85 -7.55
N ASN A 687 -10.00 6.80 -6.39
CA ASN A 687 -9.99 5.63 -5.52
C ASN A 687 -11.13 4.68 -5.93
N ILE A 688 -10.93 3.37 -5.80
CA ILE A 688 -11.88 2.31 -6.15
C ILE A 688 -12.41 1.67 -4.86
N MET A 689 -13.71 1.48 -4.78
CA MET A 689 -14.41 1.05 -3.57
C MET A 689 -15.46 0.00 -3.88
N VAL A 690 -15.59 -0.99 -2.99
CA VAL A 690 -16.73 -1.92 -3.00
C VAL A 690 -17.95 -1.17 -2.50
N ASP A 691 -19.08 -1.27 -3.20
CA ASP A 691 -20.36 -0.71 -2.79
C ASP A 691 -20.89 -1.45 -1.55
N ALA A 692 -21.29 -0.72 -0.51
CA ALA A 692 -21.82 -1.32 0.71
C ALA A 692 -23.02 -2.24 0.43
N ARG A 693 -23.82 -1.95 -0.61
CA ARG A 693 -24.94 -2.80 -1.03
C ARG A 693 -24.45 -4.17 -1.54
N TYR A 694 -23.29 -4.23 -2.21
CA TYR A 694 -22.72 -5.49 -2.66
C TYR A 694 -22.22 -6.34 -1.49
N ILE A 695 -21.58 -5.71 -0.51
CA ILE A 695 -21.16 -6.37 0.74
C ILE A 695 -22.36 -7.00 1.45
N LEU A 696 -23.42 -6.21 1.68
CA LEU A 696 -24.65 -6.71 2.32
C LEU A 696 -25.33 -7.80 1.48
N PHE A 697 -25.34 -7.65 0.14
CA PHE A 697 -25.88 -8.67 -0.77
C PHE A 697 -25.12 -9.99 -0.68
N ILE A 698 -23.79 -9.96 -0.64
CA ILE A 698 -22.99 -11.18 -0.50
C ILE A 698 -23.23 -11.84 0.86
N ILE A 699 -23.27 -11.08 1.95
CA ILE A 699 -23.56 -11.60 3.29
C ILE A 699 -24.96 -12.24 3.34
N ASP A 700 -25.97 -11.58 2.79
CA ASP A 700 -27.37 -12.03 2.83
C ASP A 700 -27.62 -13.19 1.86
N LYS A 701 -27.48 -12.91 0.56
CA LYS A 701 -27.98 -13.75 -0.53
C LYS A 701 -26.99 -14.82 -0.95
N PHE A 702 -25.69 -14.54 -0.85
CA PHE A 702 -24.66 -15.48 -1.25
C PHE A 702 -24.21 -16.37 -0.08
N ALA A 703 -24.01 -15.80 1.10
CA ALA A 703 -23.48 -16.53 2.25
C ALA A 703 -24.55 -17.10 3.19
N ASP A 704 -25.82 -16.66 3.05
CA ASP A 704 -26.91 -16.98 3.98
C ASP A 704 -26.56 -16.62 5.44
N ALA A 705 -25.71 -15.60 5.65
CA ALA A 705 -25.16 -15.19 6.93
C ALA A 705 -25.94 -14.01 7.54
N GLY A 706 -27.27 -14.02 7.40
CA GLY A 706 -28.16 -12.91 7.79
C GLY A 706 -28.12 -12.52 9.26
N TYR A 707 -27.56 -13.36 10.16
CA TYR A 707 -27.36 -12.98 11.56
C TYR A 707 -26.39 -11.79 11.71
N LEU A 708 -25.39 -11.66 10.83
CA LEU A 708 -24.48 -10.53 10.80
C LEU A 708 -25.20 -9.23 10.44
N LEU A 709 -26.21 -9.30 9.57
CA LEU A 709 -27.04 -8.13 9.24
C LEU A 709 -27.90 -7.67 10.40
N ASN A 710 -28.34 -8.58 11.27
CA ASN A 710 -29.12 -8.24 12.46
C ASN A 710 -28.27 -7.50 13.51
N GLU A 711 -26.95 -7.68 13.46
CA GLU A 711 -25.98 -7.01 14.31
C GLU A 711 -25.70 -5.57 13.84
N MET A 712 -25.80 -5.31 12.53
CA MET A 712 -25.52 -4.01 11.92
C MET A 712 -26.69 -3.03 12.05
N THR A 713 -26.38 -1.73 12.11
CA THR A 713 -27.39 -0.68 11.89
C THR A 713 -27.45 -0.32 10.41
N ILE A 714 -28.47 -0.81 9.70
CA ILE A 714 -28.61 -0.60 8.24
C ILE A 714 -29.63 0.53 7.96
N ILE A 715 -29.18 1.57 7.26
CA ILE A 715 -30.00 2.68 6.79
C ILE A 715 -30.55 2.34 5.41
N ARG A 716 -31.88 2.20 5.30
CA ARG A 716 -32.59 1.78 4.08
C ARG A 716 -33.36 2.91 3.41
#